data_AF-A0AAN7XUJ4-F1
#
_entry.id   AF-A0AAN7XUJ4-F1
#
_cell.length_a   1.000
_cell.length_b   1.000
_cell.length_c   1.000
_cell.angle_alpha   90.00
_cell.angle_beta   90.00
_cell.angle_gamma   90.00
#
_symmetry.space_group_name_H-M   'P 1'
#
loop_
_entity.id
_entity.type
_entity.pdbx_description
1 polymer ?
#
loop_
_entity_poly.entity_id
_entity_poly.type
_entity_poly.pdbx_seq_one_letter_code
_entity_poly.pdbx_strand_id
1 'polypeptide(L)'
;MEFCFGLLQTRGSKSSWISLTFLCSMLCMWSSVECWEYFYSDNTMNWQDARAWCKENYTDMVAIQNQQEIVHLNRWLPWKKTYYWIGIRKVNTVWTWVGTNKALTKEATNWAKGEPNNGKSKGSHEDCVEMYIQRTQETGKWNDERCGKLKTALCYAAACKSDSCQNGECVETINNHSCACFEGFYGDQCEHVVECDKKDVTVPDKGSVHCTHTNGNFTYDSECQYSCEEGYQMSMSRPLRCTASKQWSEKPPTCELVQCQPMSKPARGSMTCSDPLGLSSFRSTCVFTCDEGYELAGTLQNTLQCEASGLWNASQPFCVAVQCPDLQELDNGLLNCGDDADVKFSYGNTCSFSCAPGYQLVGASRVTCTSAAEWSERMPRCEAITCQKPEEAHLITECSRPFNDLRPDSTCSFKCAAGFELQGAHSSQCSEDGQWSKAIPACKAIGCPAPEIPSRAQISCSPSLSSPVSTGTPHPLGMVCIFSCDEGHELQGALSMECANPGQWTSAPPNCTAVQCPDLQELDNGLLNCGDDANVRFSYGNTCSFSCAPGYQLVGSSRVTCTSAAEWSERMPRCEAITCQKPEEAHLITECSRPFNDLRPDSTCSFKCAAGFELQGAHSSQCSEDGQWSKAIPACKAIGCPAPEIPSRAQISCSPSLSSPVSTGTPHPLGMVCIFSCDEGHELQGALSMECANPGQWTSAPPNCTAVRCPLLESPENGHVNCSNIDPMFNSQCSFTCNQDYSLDGHDLLTCDRNGNWTGDKPTCKALESQLAAIASGTATGAALAFSGLSLAIWIMKRLKQNANKFELSSNSDIEPPHTTYRNSIDSLI
;
A
#
# COMPACT_ATOMS: atom_id res chain seq x y z
N MET A 1 -29.83 -89.06 -93.58
CA MET A 1 -30.93 -89.89 -94.12
C MET A 1 -31.91 -88.99 -94.82
N GLU A 2 -32.17 -89.18 -96.12
CA GLU A 2 -33.46 -88.76 -96.67
C GLU A 2 -34.55 -89.73 -96.18
N PHE A 3 -35.74 -89.21 -95.88
CA PHE A 3 -36.93 -90.02 -95.72
C PHE A 3 -37.59 -90.22 -97.08
N CYS A 4 -37.73 -91.47 -97.52
CA CYS A 4 -38.55 -91.78 -98.69
C CYS A 4 -40.03 -91.53 -98.39
N PHE A 5 -40.57 -90.37 -98.79
CA PHE A 5 -42.01 -90.16 -98.87
C PHE A 5 -42.53 -90.60 -100.24
N GLY A 6 -43.43 -91.59 -100.23
CA GLY A 6 -44.05 -92.11 -101.45
C GLY A 6 -45.06 -91.13 -102.04
N LEU A 7 -44.86 -90.75 -103.30
CA LEU A 7 -45.75 -89.87 -104.05
C LEU A 7 -46.74 -90.68 -104.91
N LEU A 8 -48.00 -90.69 -104.52
CA LEU A 8 -49.12 -90.95 -105.43
C LEU A 8 -49.60 -89.63 -106.05
N GLN A 9 -50.10 -89.73 -107.29
CA GLN A 9 -50.43 -88.59 -108.14
C GLN A 9 -51.66 -87.81 -107.58
N THR A 10 -51.83 -86.50 -107.80
CA THR A 10 -52.19 -85.94 -109.12
C THR A 10 -52.20 -84.40 -109.19
N ARG A 11 -51.89 -83.88 -110.40
CA ARG A 11 -52.37 -82.64 -111.06
C ARG A 11 -52.31 -81.25 -110.37
N GLY A 12 -51.56 -80.36 -111.03
CA GLY A 12 -51.88 -78.93 -111.21
C GLY A 12 -51.15 -77.96 -110.26
N SER A 13 -50.64 -76.79 -110.68
CA SER A 13 -50.59 -76.16 -112.01
C SER A 13 -49.23 -75.44 -112.23
N LYS A 14 -48.96 -74.94 -113.44
CA LYS A 14 -47.65 -74.37 -113.84
C LYS A 14 -47.60 -72.83 -113.75
N SER A 15 -46.62 -72.29 -113.03
CA SER A 15 -45.77 -71.11 -113.38
C SER A 15 -44.95 -70.67 -112.16
N SER A 16 -43.73 -70.14 -112.27
CA SER A 16 -42.80 -70.07 -113.41
C SER A 16 -41.38 -70.28 -112.90
N TRP A 17 -40.47 -70.74 -113.76
CA TRP A 17 -39.03 -70.71 -113.48
C TRP A 17 -38.47 -69.27 -113.62
N ILE A 18 -37.17 -69.10 -113.36
CA ILE A 18 -36.38 -67.84 -113.34
C ILE A 18 -36.38 -67.11 -111.97
N SER A 19 -36.00 -67.85 -110.92
CA SER A 19 -35.39 -67.30 -109.68
C SER A 19 -34.56 -68.36 -108.90
N LEU A 20 -34.76 -69.65 -109.20
CA LEU A 20 -34.06 -70.77 -108.55
C LEU A 20 -32.53 -70.76 -108.73
N THR A 21 -32.00 -70.05 -109.73
CA THR A 21 -30.57 -69.93 -110.02
C THR A 21 -29.81 -68.99 -109.08
N PHE A 22 -30.49 -68.11 -108.33
CA PHE A 22 -29.84 -67.15 -107.42
C PHE A 22 -29.81 -67.59 -105.94
N LEU A 23 -30.67 -68.52 -105.53
CA LEU A 23 -30.57 -69.16 -104.20
C LEU A 23 -29.57 -70.33 -104.18
N CYS A 24 -29.29 -70.96 -105.32
CA CYS A 24 -28.43 -72.14 -105.40
C CYS A 24 -26.94 -71.84 -105.15
N SER A 25 -26.50 -70.58 -105.27
CA SER A 25 -25.10 -70.18 -105.08
C SER A 25 -24.75 -69.74 -103.66
N MET A 26 -25.73 -69.31 -102.85
CA MET A 26 -25.51 -68.85 -101.46
C MET A 26 -25.64 -69.94 -100.39
N LEU A 27 -26.10 -71.14 -100.77
CA LEU A 27 -26.11 -72.32 -99.89
C LEU A 27 -24.86 -73.20 -100.04
N CYS A 28 -23.91 -72.82 -100.90
CA CYS A 28 -22.67 -73.56 -101.18
C CYS A 28 -21.44 -73.03 -100.42
N MET A 29 -21.65 -72.27 -99.34
CA MET A 29 -20.60 -71.96 -98.34
C MET A 29 -21.04 -72.30 -96.92
N TRP A 30 -21.85 -73.36 -96.78
CA TRP A 30 -21.81 -74.13 -95.54
C TRP A 30 -20.56 -75.00 -95.60
N SER A 31 -19.71 -74.90 -94.59
CA SER A 31 -18.65 -75.88 -94.37
C SER A 31 -19.29 -77.27 -94.33
N SER A 32 -18.66 -78.23 -95.01
CA SER A 32 -18.98 -79.64 -94.81
C SER A 32 -18.88 -79.94 -93.32
N VAL A 33 -19.99 -80.38 -92.73
CA VAL A 33 -19.94 -81.08 -91.43
C VAL A 33 -19.25 -82.40 -91.73
N GLU A 34 -17.92 -82.37 -91.72
CA GLU A 34 -17.07 -83.54 -91.87
C GLU A 34 -17.41 -84.48 -90.72
N CYS A 35 -18.13 -85.54 -91.07
CA CYS A 35 -18.65 -86.52 -90.14
C CYS A 35 -17.54 -87.49 -89.75
N TRP A 36 -17.64 -88.13 -88.58
CA TRP A 36 -16.80 -89.30 -88.30
C TRP A 36 -17.25 -90.44 -89.22
N GLU A 37 -16.59 -90.54 -90.37
CA GLU A 37 -16.93 -91.45 -91.47
C GLU A 37 -15.94 -92.61 -91.55
N TYR A 38 -16.47 -93.78 -91.93
CA TYR A 38 -15.71 -95.01 -92.07
C TYR A 38 -15.45 -95.33 -93.54
N PHE A 39 -14.25 -95.81 -93.84
CA PHE A 39 -13.84 -96.18 -95.19
C PHE A 39 -13.12 -97.53 -95.17
N TYR A 40 -13.22 -98.30 -96.25
CA TYR A 40 -12.54 -99.59 -96.34
C TYR A 40 -11.94 -99.83 -97.71
N SER A 41 -10.87 -100.64 -97.76
CA SER A 41 -10.18 -100.94 -99.02
C SER A 41 -10.89 -102.04 -99.83
N ASP A 42 -10.98 -101.85 -101.15
CA ASP A 42 -11.44 -102.93 -102.04
C ASP A 42 -10.45 -104.09 -102.10
N ASN A 43 -9.15 -103.76 -102.11
CA ASN A 43 -8.03 -104.72 -102.12
C ASN A 43 -7.62 -105.13 -100.70
N THR A 44 -7.13 -106.36 -100.54
CA THR A 44 -6.60 -106.87 -99.27
C THR A 44 -5.10 -106.67 -99.14
N MET A 45 -4.64 -106.17 -98.00
CA MET A 45 -3.24 -105.80 -97.75
C MET A 45 -2.78 -106.20 -96.34
N ASN A 46 -1.48 -106.12 -96.05
CA ASN A 46 -0.95 -106.42 -94.72
C ASN A 46 -1.25 -105.26 -93.73
N TRP A 47 -1.12 -105.47 -92.41
CA TRP A 47 -1.50 -104.46 -91.42
C TRP A 47 -0.68 -103.15 -91.51
N GLN A 48 0.59 -103.22 -91.92
CA GLN A 48 1.44 -102.03 -92.11
C GLN A 48 1.00 -101.23 -93.34
N ASP A 49 0.76 -101.92 -94.47
CA ASP A 49 0.22 -101.32 -95.70
C ASP A 49 -1.16 -100.72 -95.46
N ALA A 50 -2.04 -101.44 -94.72
CA ALA A 50 -3.37 -100.98 -94.32
C ALA A 50 -3.29 -99.66 -93.55
N ARG A 51 -2.32 -99.53 -92.65
CA ARG A 51 -2.11 -98.27 -91.93
C ARG A 51 -1.60 -97.16 -92.83
N ALA A 52 -0.63 -97.44 -93.70
CA ALA A 52 -0.10 -96.46 -94.64
C ALA A 52 -1.21 -95.91 -95.55
N TRP A 53 -2.01 -96.80 -96.14
CA TRP A 53 -3.15 -96.45 -96.99
C TRP A 53 -4.19 -95.61 -96.24
N CYS A 54 -4.56 -96.00 -95.02
CA CYS A 54 -5.51 -95.22 -94.22
C CYS A 54 -5.00 -93.82 -93.84
N LYS A 55 -3.68 -93.61 -93.70
CA LYS A 55 -3.08 -92.29 -93.42
C LYS A 55 -2.86 -91.43 -94.65
N GLU A 56 -2.74 -92.04 -95.82
CA GLU A 56 -2.59 -91.34 -97.09
C GLU A 56 -3.93 -90.79 -97.61
N ASN A 57 -5.03 -91.47 -97.29
CA ASN A 57 -6.36 -91.18 -97.83
C ASN A 57 -7.36 -90.66 -96.77
N TYR A 58 -7.13 -90.93 -95.49
CA TYR A 58 -8.01 -90.60 -94.35
C TYR A 58 -7.18 -90.25 -93.10
N THR A 59 -7.73 -90.33 -91.88
CA THR A 59 -7.01 -89.99 -90.64
C THR A 59 -6.04 -91.10 -90.18
N ASP A 60 -6.55 -92.31 -89.92
CA ASP A 60 -5.76 -93.53 -89.64
C ASP A 60 -6.68 -94.77 -89.74
N MET A 61 -6.18 -95.97 -89.41
CA MET A 61 -7.03 -97.13 -89.18
C MET A 61 -7.99 -96.93 -88.01
N VAL A 62 -9.20 -97.49 -88.12
CA VAL A 62 -10.31 -97.33 -87.17
C VAL A 62 -9.90 -97.53 -85.71
N ALA A 63 -10.26 -96.54 -84.89
CA ALA A 63 -10.04 -96.52 -83.45
C ALA A 63 -11.40 -96.60 -82.71
N ILE A 64 -11.83 -97.81 -82.38
CA ILE A 64 -13.19 -98.07 -81.88
C ILE A 64 -13.33 -97.58 -80.43
N GLN A 65 -14.31 -96.70 -80.21
CA GLN A 65 -14.47 -95.96 -78.95
C GLN A 65 -15.42 -96.66 -77.97
N ASN A 66 -16.52 -97.27 -78.46
CA ASN A 66 -17.57 -97.86 -77.63
C ASN A 66 -18.32 -99.03 -78.33
N GLN A 67 -19.18 -99.71 -77.57
CA GLN A 67 -19.93 -100.88 -78.05
C GLN A 67 -21.02 -100.54 -79.10
N GLN A 68 -21.54 -99.31 -79.14
CA GLN A 68 -22.52 -98.90 -80.16
C GLN A 68 -21.87 -98.80 -81.54
N GLU A 69 -20.64 -98.29 -81.58
CA GLU A 69 -19.81 -98.22 -82.78
C GLU A 69 -19.58 -99.61 -83.40
N ILE A 70 -19.30 -100.61 -82.57
CA ILE A 70 -19.14 -102.01 -83.02
C ILE A 70 -20.43 -102.54 -83.67
N VAL A 71 -21.59 -102.22 -83.07
CA VAL A 71 -22.90 -102.62 -83.61
C VAL A 71 -23.19 -101.88 -84.93
N HIS A 72 -22.77 -100.62 -85.05
CA HIS A 72 -22.84 -99.85 -86.30
C HIS A 72 -21.95 -100.47 -87.39
N LEU A 73 -20.64 -100.64 -87.12
CA LEU A 73 -19.67 -101.22 -88.05
C LEU A 73 -20.07 -102.62 -88.52
N ASN A 74 -20.53 -103.50 -87.62
CA ASN A 74 -20.99 -104.84 -87.98
C ASN A 74 -22.29 -104.86 -88.81
N ARG A 75 -23.10 -103.79 -88.75
CA ARG A 75 -24.29 -103.62 -89.59
C ARG A 75 -23.95 -102.99 -90.95
N TRP A 76 -23.03 -102.03 -90.98
CA TRP A 76 -22.69 -101.23 -92.15
C TRP A 76 -21.69 -101.91 -93.09
N LEU A 77 -20.63 -102.54 -92.55
CA LEU A 77 -19.61 -103.19 -93.36
C LEU A 77 -20.12 -104.48 -94.02
N PRO A 78 -19.83 -104.71 -95.32
CA PRO A 78 -20.18 -105.97 -95.98
C PRO A 78 -19.29 -107.12 -95.49
N TRP A 79 -19.84 -108.34 -95.50
CA TRP A 79 -19.06 -109.55 -95.22
C TRP A 79 -17.89 -109.73 -96.20
N LYS A 80 -16.68 -109.95 -95.67
CA LYS A 80 -15.45 -110.25 -96.43
C LYS A 80 -14.80 -111.52 -95.87
N LYS A 81 -14.46 -112.48 -96.75
CA LYS A 81 -13.85 -113.77 -96.40
C LYS A 81 -12.51 -113.65 -95.65
N THR A 82 -11.78 -112.55 -95.86
CA THR A 82 -10.48 -112.24 -95.25
C THR A 82 -10.56 -111.40 -93.99
N TYR A 83 -11.77 -110.96 -93.59
CA TYR A 83 -12.04 -110.02 -92.51
C TYR A 83 -11.36 -108.64 -92.69
N TYR A 84 -11.47 -107.79 -91.67
CA TYR A 84 -11.01 -106.41 -91.67
C TYR A 84 -9.89 -106.21 -90.65
N TRP A 85 -8.85 -105.46 -90.99
CA TRP A 85 -7.85 -104.94 -90.05
C TRP A 85 -8.44 -103.73 -89.28
N ILE A 86 -8.22 -103.69 -87.96
CA ILE A 86 -8.55 -102.52 -87.13
C ILE A 86 -7.29 -101.89 -86.53
N GLY A 87 -7.42 -100.60 -86.15
CA GLY A 87 -6.33 -99.73 -85.73
C GLY A 87 -5.79 -99.97 -84.32
N ILE A 88 -5.75 -101.21 -83.85
CA ILE A 88 -5.25 -101.56 -82.51
C ILE A 88 -4.01 -102.44 -82.59
N ARG A 89 -3.02 -102.15 -81.75
CA ARG A 89 -1.75 -102.88 -81.70
C ARG A 89 -1.27 -103.03 -80.26
N LYS A 90 -0.49 -104.08 -80.00
CA LYS A 90 0.21 -104.27 -78.72
C LYS A 90 1.42 -103.33 -78.64
N VAL A 91 1.48 -102.49 -77.61
CA VAL A 91 2.57 -101.54 -77.33
C VAL A 91 2.88 -101.60 -75.84
N ASN A 92 4.12 -101.93 -75.48
CA ASN A 92 4.56 -102.08 -74.08
C ASN A 92 3.60 -102.96 -73.23
N THR A 93 3.17 -104.09 -73.80
CA THR A 93 2.16 -105.05 -73.27
C THR A 93 0.71 -104.56 -73.18
N VAL A 94 0.44 -103.27 -73.40
CA VAL A 94 -0.91 -102.69 -73.46
C VAL A 94 -1.46 -102.77 -74.89
N TRP A 95 -2.76 -103.00 -75.05
CA TRP A 95 -3.43 -102.84 -76.35
C TRP A 95 -3.82 -101.37 -76.54
N THR A 96 -3.33 -100.76 -77.63
CA THR A 96 -3.42 -99.31 -77.86
C THR A 96 -3.95 -99.02 -79.26
N TRP A 97 -4.90 -98.08 -79.36
CA TRP A 97 -5.40 -97.57 -80.63
C TRP A 97 -4.35 -96.69 -81.28
N VAL A 98 -3.90 -97.04 -82.48
CA VAL A 98 -2.73 -96.41 -83.11
C VAL A 98 -3.04 -95.06 -83.76
N GLY A 99 -4.30 -94.80 -84.11
CA GLY A 99 -4.76 -93.50 -84.62
C GLY A 99 -4.87 -92.43 -83.55
N THR A 100 -5.44 -92.76 -82.39
CA THR A 100 -5.66 -91.82 -81.28
C THR A 100 -4.58 -91.87 -80.19
N ASN A 101 -3.68 -92.85 -80.23
CA ASN A 101 -2.73 -93.23 -79.18
C ASN A 101 -3.36 -93.53 -77.80
N LYS A 102 -4.71 -93.61 -77.70
CA LYS A 102 -5.43 -93.94 -76.46
C LYS A 102 -5.38 -95.47 -76.24
N ALA A 103 -5.20 -95.89 -74.99
CA ALA A 103 -5.26 -97.31 -74.61
C ALA A 103 -6.68 -97.88 -74.79
N LEU A 104 -6.80 -99.19 -75.02
CA LEU A 104 -8.09 -99.86 -75.17
C LEU A 104 -8.93 -99.73 -73.88
N THR A 105 -10.12 -99.13 -74.02
CA THR A 105 -11.08 -99.03 -72.92
C THR A 105 -11.81 -100.36 -72.71
N LYS A 106 -12.26 -100.61 -71.47
CA LYS A 106 -13.12 -101.77 -71.16
C LYS A 106 -14.45 -101.74 -71.93
N GLU A 107 -14.94 -100.56 -72.29
CA GLU A 107 -16.19 -100.36 -73.03
C GLU A 107 -16.08 -100.71 -74.52
N ALA A 108 -14.94 -100.43 -75.15
CA ALA A 108 -14.67 -100.86 -76.52
C ALA A 108 -14.25 -102.33 -76.62
N THR A 109 -13.79 -102.96 -75.52
CA THR A 109 -13.15 -104.28 -75.54
C THR A 109 -14.09 -105.40 -76.04
N ASN A 110 -13.85 -105.92 -77.25
CA ASN A 110 -14.74 -106.89 -77.88
C ASN A 110 -14.04 -108.12 -78.49
N TRP A 111 -13.12 -108.74 -77.75
CA TRP A 111 -12.47 -109.99 -78.14
C TRP A 111 -13.44 -111.18 -78.32
N ALA A 112 -13.05 -112.13 -79.17
CA ALA A 112 -13.66 -113.44 -79.35
C ALA A 112 -13.30 -114.41 -78.21
N LYS A 113 -14.01 -115.54 -78.12
CA LYS A 113 -13.89 -116.50 -77.01
C LYS A 113 -12.58 -117.28 -77.05
N GLY A 114 -11.61 -116.81 -76.28
CA GLY A 114 -10.26 -117.37 -76.18
C GLY A 114 -9.17 -116.37 -76.54
N GLU A 115 -9.56 -115.20 -77.06
CA GLU A 115 -8.68 -114.15 -77.55
C GLU A 115 -8.51 -113.02 -76.53
N PRO A 116 -7.38 -112.28 -76.54
CA PRO A 116 -6.21 -112.48 -77.42
C PRO A 116 -5.31 -113.65 -76.99
N ASN A 117 -5.00 -114.58 -77.90
CA ASN A 117 -4.22 -115.79 -77.62
C ASN A 117 -2.70 -115.66 -77.93
N ASN A 118 -2.29 -114.67 -78.72
CA ASN A 118 -0.89 -114.40 -79.08
C ASN A 118 -0.12 -115.61 -79.66
N GLY A 119 -0.77 -116.39 -80.54
CA GLY A 119 -0.13 -117.39 -81.39
C GLY A 119 0.62 -118.54 -80.69
N LYS A 120 -0.02 -119.70 -80.56
CA LYS A 120 0.56 -120.93 -79.95
C LYS A 120 1.78 -121.55 -80.67
N SER A 121 2.39 -120.86 -81.64
CA SER A 121 3.59 -121.28 -82.37
C SER A 121 4.84 -120.55 -81.86
N LYS A 122 5.89 -121.28 -81.43
CA LYS A 122 7.17 -120.67 -81.04
C LYS A 122 7.73 -119.80 -82.17
N GLY A 123 7.79 -118.48 -81.95
CA GLY A 123 8.44 -117.52 -82.85
C GLY A 123 7.50 -116.57 -83.60
N SER A 124 6.18 -116.72 -83.52
CA SER A 124 5.23 -115.73 -84.09
C SER A 124 4.55 -114.93 -82.99
N HIS A 125 4.74 -113.60 -83.00
CA HIS A 125 3.92 -112.68 -82.21
C HIS A 125 2.74 -112.21 -83.05
N GLU A 126 1.56 -112.13 -82.43
CA GLU A 126 0.29 -111.82 -83.08
C GLU A 126 -0.18 -110.47 -82.49
N ASP A 127 0.56 -109.40 -82.81
CA ASP A 127 0.37 -108.06 -82.22
C ASP A 127 -0.62 -107.16 -82.99
N CYS A 128 -1.24 -107.67 -84.06
CA CYS A 128 -2.18 -106.96 -84.94
C CYS A 128 -3.55 -107.62 -84.89
N VAL A 129 -4.65 -106.88 -85.07
CA VAL A 129 -6.00 -107.37 -84.71
C VAL A 129 -6.98 -107.26 -85.87
N GLU A 130 -7.71 -108.35 -86.11
CA GLU A 130 -8.80 -108.42 -87.08
C GLU A 130 -10.19 -108.32 -86.41
N MET A 131 -11.20 -107.88 -87.18
CA MET A 131 -12.61 -107.81 -86.75
C MET A 131 -13.53 -108.67 -87.65
N TYR A 132 -14.35 -109.51 -87.00
CA TYR A 132 -15.27 -110.47 -87.63
C TYR A 132 -16.61 -109.86 -88.02
N ILE A 133 -16.64 -109.11 -89.11
CA ILE A 133 -17.87 -108.57 -89.70
C ILE A 133 -18.79 -109.71 -90.21
N GLN A 134 -20.05 -109.70 -89.76
CA GLN A 134 -21.16 -110.54 -90.23
C GLN A 134 -20.87 -112.06 -90.23
N ARG A 135 -20.12 -112.55 -89.23
CA ARG A 135 -19.76 -113.96 -89.07
C ARG A 135 -20.91 -114.75 -88.41
N THR A 136 -21.15 -115.99 -88.84
CA THR A 136 -22.24 -116.86 -88.35
C THR A 136 -22.16 -117.20 -86.86
N GLN A 137 -20.97 -117.10 -86.26
CA GLN A 137 -20.72 -117.10 -84.82
C GLN A 137 -19.71 -115.98 -84.54
N GLU A 138 -19.80 -115.35 -83.37
CA GLU A 138 -18.87 -114.30 -82.93
C GLU A 138 -18.79 -113.08 -83.87
N THR A 139 -19.93 -112.64 -84.41
CA THR A 139 -20.02 -111.41 -85.22
C THR A 139 -19.60 -110.17 -84.41
N GLY A 140 -18.91 -109.24 -85.07
CA GLY A 140 -18.32 -108.04 -84.47
C GLY A 140 -17.11 -108.29 -83.57
N LYS A 141 -16.80 -109.55 -83.21
CA LYS A 141 -15.71 -109.90 -82.29
C LYS A 141 -14.34 -109.75 -82.94
N TRP A 142 -13.31 -109.61 -82.11
CA TRP A 142 -11.92 -109.41 -82.53
C TRP A 142 -11.02 -110.61 -82.21
N ASN A 143 -9.96 -110.76 -82.98
CA ASN A 143 -8.93 -111.79 -82.81
C ASN A 143 -7.54 -111.18 -83.07
N ASP A 144 -6.53 -111.60 -82.30
CA ASP A 144 -5.15 -111.21 -82.56
C ASP A 144 -4.49 -112.19 -83.57
N GLU A 145 -3.71 -111.64 -84.50
CA GLU A 145 -3.34 -112.32 -85.75
C GLU A 145 -2.04 -111.74 -86.32
N ARG A 146 -1.39 -112.51 -87.20
CA ARG A 146 -0.09 -112.15 -87.79
C ARG A 146 -0.26 -110.97 -88.74
N CYS A 147 0.39 -109.86 -88.43
CA CYS A 147 0.36 -108.60 -89.20
C CYS A 147 0.61 -108.77 -90.72
N GLY A 148 1.36 -109.79 -91.13
CA GLY A 148 1.63 -110.13 -92.54
C GLY A 148 0.49 -110.79 -93.32
N LYS A 149 -0.68 -111.01 -92.72
CA LYS A 149 -1.86 -111.55 -93.41
C LYS A 149 -2.55 -110.47 -94.25
N LEU A 150 -3.06 -110.84 -95.42
CA LEU A 150 -3.81 -109.93 -96.28
C LEU A 150 -5.29 -109.85 -95.86
N LYS A 151 -5.75 -108.68 -95.44
CA LYS A 151 -7.13 -108.39 -95.04
C LYS A 151 -7.57 -107.02 -95.58
N THR A 152 -8.86 -106.70 -95.53
CA THR A 152 -9.35 -105.37 -95.92
C THR A 152 -8.95 -104.35 -94.85
N ALA A 153 -8.38 -103.20 -95.24
CA ALA A 153 -8.12 -102.09 -94.33
C ALA A 153 -9.45 -101.42 -93.92
N LEU A 154 -9.57 -101.00 -92.67
CA LEU A 154 -10.68 -100.17 -92.18
C LEU A 154 -10.13 -98.87 -91.59
N CYS A 155 -10.52 -97.75 -92.19
CA CYS A 155 -10.06 -96.40 -91.89
C CYS A 155 -11.19 -95.53 -91.35
N TYR A 156 -10.84 -94.40 -90.74
CA TYR A 156 -11.79 -93.35 -90.36
C TYR A 156 -11.30 -91.96 -90.78
N ALA A 157 -12.24 -91.03 -90.94
CA ALA A 157 -11.99 -89.59 -90.89
C ALA A 157 -12.52 -89.02 -89.56
N ALA A 158 -11.84 -88.05 -88.97
CA ALA A 158 -12.25 -87.39 -87.71
C ALA A 158 -13.17 -86.18 -87.97
N ALA A 159 -14.15 -85.92 -87.08
CA ALA A 159 -15.02 -84.75 -87.18
C ALA A 159 -14.52 -83.56 -86.35
N CYS A 160 -13.79 -83.81 -85.26
CA CYS A 160 -13.29 -82.78 -84.38
C CYS A 160 -12.11 -82.01 -85.01
N LYS A 161 -12.28 -80.69 -85.15
CA LYS A 161 -11.23 -79.75 -85.56
C LYS A 161 -10.75 -78.91 -84.38
N SER A 162 -9.60 -78.27 -84.52
CA SER A 162 -8.98 -77.45 -83.45
C SER A 162 -9.81 -76.21 -83.05
N ASP A 163 -10.80 -75.86 -83.85
CA ASP A 163 -11.73 -74.74 -83.73
C ASP A 163 -13.20 -75.17 -83.50
N SER A 164 -13.48 -76.48 -83.41
CA SER A 164 -14.84 -77.01 -83.18
C SER A 164 -15.50 -76.50 -81.89
N CYS A 165 -14.71 -76.33 -80.83
CA CYS A 165 -15.15 -75.92 -79.49
C CYS A 165 -14.23 -74.81 -78.98
N GLN A 166 -14.81 -73.71 -78.47
CA GLN A 166 -14.02 -72.56 -78.00
C GLN A 166 -13.47 -72.81 -76.59
N ASN A 167 -14.36 -73.18 -75.66
CA ASN A 167 -14.05 -73.40 -74.24
C ASN A 167 -14.53 -74.79 -73.79
N GLY A 168 -14.07 -75.84 -74.47
CA GLY A 168 -14.43 -77.23 -74.16
C GLY A 168 -13.60 -78.27 -74.91
N GLU A 169 -13.67 -79.54 -74.49
CA GLU A 169 -13.10 -80.66 -75.24
C GLU A 169 -14.08 -81.10 -76.35
N CYS A 170 -13.58 -81.28 -77.58
CA CYS A 170 -14.38 -81.81 -78.67
C CYS A 170 -14.52 -83.33 -78.55
N VAL A 171 -15.76 -83.82 -78.49
CA VAL A 171 -16.11 -85.23 -78.37
C VAL A 171 -16.71 -85.73 -79.68
N GLU A 172 -16.05 -86.72 -80.26
CA GLU A 172 -16.48 -87.43 -81.47
C GLU A 172 -17.77 -88.23 -81.22
N THR A 173 -18.72 -88.18 -82.16
CA THR A 173 -19.98 -88.91 -82.09
C THR A 173 -20.34 -89.53 -83.44
N ILE A 174 -21.37 -90.39 -83.50
CA ILE A 174 -21.70 -91.13 -84.73
C ILE A 174 -22.23 -90.17 -85.81
N ASN A 175 -21.37 -89.85 -86.77
CA ASN A 175 -21.56 -88.85 -87.85
C ASN A 175 -21.73 -87.38 -87.38
N ASN A 176 -21.15 -86.99 -86.24
CA ASN A 176 -21.07 -85.57 -85.82
C ASN A 176 -20.01 -85.38 -84.72
N HIS A 177 -19.73 -84.16 -84.29
CA HIS A 177 -19.05 -83.88 -83.01
C HIS A 177 -19.97 -83.15 -82.03
N SER A 178 -19.56 -83.08 -80.76
CA SER A 178 -20.25 -82.33 -79.70
C SER A 178 -19.21 -81.77 -78.71
N CYS A 179 -19.47 -80.60 -78.14
CA CYS A 179 -18.51 -79.94 -77.23
C CYS A 179 -18.83 -80.25 -75.76
N ALA A 180 -17.87 -80.82 -75.04
CA ALA A 180 -17.90 -80.96 -73.59
C ALA A 180 -17.29 -79.68 -72.96
N CYS A 181 -18.15 -78.71 -72.63
CA CYS A 181 -17.70 -77.41 -72.15
C CYS A 181 -16.94 -77.48 -70.81
N PHE A 182 -15.93 -76.64 -70.69
CA PHE A 182 -15.25 -76.38 -69.43
C PHE A 182 -16.18 -75.66 -68.46
N GLU A 183 -15.89 -75.75 -67.16
CA GLU A 183 -16.72 -75.18 -66.11
C GLU A 183 -16.97 -73.68 -66.34
N GLY A 184 -18.23 -73.24 -66.21
CA GLY A 184 -18.64 -71.86 -66.43
C GLY A 184 -18.98 -71.48 -67.87
N PHE A 185 -18.72 -72.34 -68.85
CA PHE A 185 -19.06 -72.12 -70.26
C PHE A 185 -20.23 -73.00 -70.72
N TYR A 186 -20.99 -72.53 -71.72
CA TYR A 186 -22.14 -73.22 -72.30
C TYR A 186 -22.41 -72.77 -73.75
N GLY A 187 -23.39 -73.38 -74.40
CA GLY A 187 -23.66 -73.23 -75.84
C GLY A 187 -23.19 -74.46 -76.62
N ASP A 188 -23.57 -74.54 -77.90
CA ASP A 188 -23.28 -75.74 -78.71
C ASP A 188 -21.79 -75.85 -79.10
N GLN A 189 -21.04 -74.74 -79.02
CA GLN A 189 -19.59 -74.64 -79.23
C GLN A 189 -18.84 -74.14 -77.99
N CYS A 190 -19.51 -74.03 -76.83
CA CYS A 190 -18.99 -73.41 -75.60
C CYS A 190 -18.60 -71.92 -75.79
N GLU A 191 -19.42 -71.22 -76.57
CA GLU A 191 -19.31 -69.82 -77.00
C GLU A 191 -19.93 -68.82 -76.02
N HIS A 192 -20.71 -69.28 -75.05
CA HIS A 192 -21.30 -68.47 -73.98
C HIS A 192 -20.60 -68.73 -72.65
N VAL A 193 -20.51 -67.69 -71.84
CA VAL A 193 -19.99 -67.74 -70.46
C VAL A 193 -21.12 -67.41 -69.49
N VAL A 194 -21.10 -68.02 -68.30
CA VAL A 194 -22.03 -67.68 -67.21
C VAL A 194 -21.84 -66.22 -66.78
N GLU A 195 -22.93 -65.47 -66.63
CA GLU A 195 -22.96 -64.12 -66.08
C GLU A 195 -23.55 -64.13 -64.66
N CYS A 196 -22.98 -63.33 -63.75
CA CYS A 196 -23.51 -63.05 -62.41
C CYS A 196 -24.13 -61.64 -62.35
N ASP A 197 -25.15 -61.40 -61.51
CA ASP A 197 -25.74 -60.06 -61.42
C ASP A 197 -24.75 -59.07 -60.77
N LYS A 198 -24.47 -57.98 -61.47
CA LYS A 198 -23.66 -56.87 -60.99
C LYS A 198 -24.23 -56.22 -59.73
N LYS A 199 -25.55 -56.25 -59.52
CA LYS A 199 -26.21 -55.61 -58.36
C LYS A 199 -25.80 -56.22 -57.02
N ASP A 200 -25.39 -57.48 -57.02
CA ASP A 200 -24.92 -58.18 -55.83
C ASP A 200 -23.51 -57.73 -55.39
N VAL A 201 -22.78 -57.01 -56.26
CA VAL A 201 -21.48 -56.39 -55.95
C VAL A 201 -21.71 -54.97 -55.41
N THR A 202 -22.15 -54.88 -54.15
CA THR A 202 -22.33 -53.59 -53.46
C THR A 202 -21.01 -53.09 -52.86
N VAL A 203 -20.85 -51.77 -52.78
CA VAL A 203 -19.74 -51.13 -52.04
C VAL A 203 -20.17 -50.99 -50.57
N PRO A 204 -19.40 -51.50 -49.58
CA PRO A 204 -19.69 -51.27 -48.18
C PRO A 204 -19.43 -49.80 -47.79
N ASP A 205 -20.15 -49.29 -46.79
CA ASP A 205 -19.75 -48.02 -46.16
C ASP A 205 -18.35 -48.16 -45.56
N LYS A 206 -17.58 -47.06 -45.56
CA LYS A 206 -16.16 -47.02 -45.16
C LYS A 206 -15.27 -48.01 -45.92
N GLY A 207 -15.58 -48.35 -47.18
CA GLY A 207 -14.77 -49.24 -48.00
C GLY A 207 -14.86 -49.04 -49.50
N SER A 208 -14.14 -49.89 -50.25
CA SER A 208 -14.07 -49.88 -51.71
C SER A 208 -13.98 -51.31 -52.28
N VAL A 209 -14.28 -51.45 -53.57
CA VAL A 209 -14.22 -52.73 -54.30
C VAL A 209 -13.52 -52.54 -55.65
N HIS A 210 -12.69 -53.51 -56.02
CA HIS A 210 -12.02 -53.59 -57.31
C HIS A 210 -12.26 -54.97 -57.93
N CYS A 211 -12.75 -55.01 -59.17
CA CYS A 211 -13.07 -56.26 -59.85
C CYS A 211 -12.19 -56.49 -61.09
N THR A 212 -11.63 -57.70 -61.18
CA THR A 212 -10.91 -58.22 -62.35
C THR A 212 -11.81 -59.18 -63.13
N HIS A 213 -11.80 -59.09 -64.45
CA HIS A 213 -12.77 -59.70 -65.35
C HIS A 213 -12.09 -60.53 -66.44
N THR A 214 -11.78 -61.80 -66.13
CA THR A 214 -11.04 -62.71 -67.03
C THR A 214 -11.79 -62.98 -68.35
N ASN A 215 -13.09 -63.28 -68.25
CA ASN A 215 -13.92 -63.76 -69.37
C ASN A 215 -15.01 -62.73 -69.76
N GLY A 216 -14.79 -61.44 -69.48
CA GLY A 216 -15.79 -60.38 -69.64
C GLY A 216 -16.38 -59.87 -68.32
N ASN A 217 -17.13 -58.77 -68.38
CA ASN A 217 -17.61 -58.04 -67.21
C ASN A 217 -18.63 -58.84 -66.39
N PHE A 218 -18.26 -59.17 -65.14
CA PHE A 218 -19.09 -59.93 -64.18
C PHE A 218 -19.48 -61.35 -64.65
N THR A 219 -18.71 -61.91 -65.58
CA THR A 219 -18.85 -63.30 -66.04
C THR A 219 -18.06 -64.28 -65.17
N TYR A 220 -18.20 -65.59 -65.41
CA TYR A 220 -17.50 -66.65 -64.70
C TYR A 220 -15.99 -66.37 -64.60
N ASP A 221 -15.44 -66.65 -63.42
CA ASP A 221 -14.06 -66.31 -63.03
C ASP A 221 -13.76 -64.81 -62.91
N SER A 222 -14.78 -63.93 -62.96
CA SER A 222 -14.64 -62.58 -62.42
C SER A 222 -14.41 -62.63 -60.92
N GLU A 223 -13.44 -61.87 -60.43
CA GLU A 223 -13.07 -61.78 -59.01
C GLU A 223 -13.12 -60.33 -58.54
N CYS A 224 -13.83 -60.06 -57.44
CA CYS A 224 -13.97 -58.74 -56.84
C CYS A 224 -13.31 -58.73 -55.45
N GLN A 225 -12.21 -57.97 -55.32
CA GLN A 225 -11.49 -57.76 -54.08
C GLN A 225 -12.02 -56.52 -53.35
N TYR A 226 -12.22 -56.64 -52.04
CA TYR A 226 -12.69 -55.56 -51.17
C TYR A 226 -11.55 -54.99 -50.32
N SER A 227 -11.71 -53.75 -49.87
CA SER A 227 -10.83 -53.09 -48.89
C SER A 227 -11.61 -52.06 -48.08
N CYS A 228 -11.13 -51.74 -46.87
CA CYS A 228 -11.74 -50.73 -45.99
C CYS A 228 -10.86 -49.48 -45.84
N GLU A 229 -11.46 -48.38 -45.41
CA GLU A 229 -10.75 -47.18 -44.93
C GLU A 229 -9.91 -47.48 -43.68
N GLU A 230 -8.88 -46.67 -43.43
CA GLU A 230 -8.02 -46.79 -42.24
C GLU A 230 -8.85 -46.79 -40.95
N GLY A 231 -8.64 -47.80 -40.10
CA GLY A 231 -9.38 -47.98 -38.85
C GLY A 231 -10.64 -48.83 -38.95
N TYR A 232 -10.95 -49.37 -40.14
CA TYR A 232 -12.02 -50.34 -40.35
C TYR A 232 -11.45 -51.67 -40.86
N GLN A 233 -11.97 -52.78 -40.36
CA GLN A 233 -11.58 -54.14 -40.74
C GLN A 233 -12.71 -54.84 -41.49
N MET A 234 -12.36 -55.68 -42.47
CA MET A 234 -13.35 -56.47 -43.21
C MET A 234 -13.83 -57.66 -42.36
N SER A 235 -15.14 -57.87 -42.27
CA SER A 235 -15.72 -59.05 -41.60
C SER A 235 -15.37 -60.38 -42.27
N MET A 236 -15.04 -60.37 -43.57
CA MET A 236 -14.41 -61.49 -44.28
C MET A 236 -13.35 -61.00 -45.28
N SER A 237 -12.20 -61.67 -45.31
CA SER A 237 -11.04 -61.30 -46.15
C SER A 237 -10.94 -62.09 -47.48
N ARG A 238 -12.00 -62.78 -47.91
CA ARG A 238 -12.01 -63.55 -49.17
C ARG A 238 -12.54 -62.69 -50.32
N PRO A 239 -11.91 -62.71 -51.51
CA PRO A 239 -12.46 -62.05 -52.68
C PRO A 239 -13.73 -62.77 -53.17
N LEU A 240 -14.61 -62.02 -53.81
CA LEU A 240 -15.92 -62.48 -54.27
C LEU A 240 -15.81 -62.95 -55.73
N ARG A 241 -16.03 -64.24 -56.01
CA ARG A 241 -15.81 -64.84 -57.35
C ARG A 241 -17.12 -65.26 -58.00
N CYS A 242 -17.32 -64.97 -59.29
CA CYS A 242 -18.50 -65.41 -60.03
C CYS A 242 -18.35 -66.89 -60.41
N THR A 243 -19.30 -67.72 -59.97
CA THR A 243 -19.24 -69.19 -60.08
C THR A 243 -20.20 -69.74 -61.14
N ALA A 244 -19.95 -70.97 -61.60
CA ALA A 244 -20.71 -71.58 -62.70
C ALA A 244 -22.21 -71.82 -62.40
N SER A 245 -22.64 -71.70 -61.14
CA SER A 245 -24.06 -71.73 -60.75
C SER A 245 -24.82 -70.43 -61.04
N LYS A 246 -24.17 -69.44 -61.69
CA LYS A 246 -24.67 -68.07 -61.91
C LYS A 246 -24.84 -67.26 -60.63
N GLN A 247 -24.00 -67.54 -59.62
CA GLN A 247 -24.00 -66.87 -58.32
C GLN A 247 -22.58 -66.46 -57.93
N TRP A 248 -22.48 -65.37 -57.17
CA TRP A 248 -21.26 -65.02 -56.45
C TRP A 248 -20.98 -66.04 -55.34
N SER A 249 -19.69 -66.24 -55.04
CA SER A 249 -19.22 -67.25 -54.08
C SER A 249 -19.72 -67.04 -52.64
N GLU A 250 -20.00 -65.80 -52.26
CA GLU A 250 -20.44 -65.36 -50.92
C GLU A 250 -21.36 -64.13 -51.07
N LYS A 251 -21.57 -63.36 -49.99
CA LYS A 251 -22.08 -61.98 -50.03
C LYS A 251 -20.95 -60.96 -49.85
N PRO A 252 -21.11 -59.68 -50.26
CA PRO A 252 -20.17 -58.62 -49.97
C PRO A 252 -19.86 -58.48 -48.46
N PRO A 253 -18.60 -58.24 -48.07
CA PRO A 253 -18.22 -58.04 -46.67
C PRO A 253 -18.63 -56.67 -46.14
N THR A 254 -18.69 -56.56 -44.81
CA THR A 254 -18.86 -55.30 -44.06
C THR A 254 -17.51 -54.75 -43.60
N CYS A 255 -17.37 -53.43 -43.58
CA CYS A 255 -16.26 -52.74 -42.95
C CYS A 255 -16.67 -52.33 -41.52
N GLU A 256 -16.07 -52.97 -40.52
CA GLU A 256 -16.41 -52.82 -39.11
C GLU A 256 -15.32 -52.02 -38.39
N LEU A 257 -15.72 -51.08 -37.53
CA LEU A 257 -14.80 -50.18 -36.83
C LEU A 257 -13.88 -50.99 -35.90
N VAL A 258 -12.56 -50.79 -36.05
CA VAL A 258 -11.55 -51.48 -35.23
C VAL A 258 -11.67 -51.04 -33.76
N GLN A 259 -11.69 -52.01 -32.85
CA GLN A 259 -11.73 -51.80 -31.41
C GLN A 259 -10.48 -52.38 -30.72
N CYS A 260 -9.90 -51.60 -29.83
CA CYS A 260 -8.85 -52.02 -28.91
C CYS A 260 -9.45 -52.58 -27.61
N GLN A 261 -8.64 -53.31 -26.83
CA GLN A 261 -9.09 -53.81 -25.52
C GLN A 261 -9.43 -52.65 -24.58
N PRO A 262 -10.60 -52.65 -23.90
CA PRO A 262 -10.96 -51.61 -22.93
C PRO A 262 -9.95 -51.56 -21.77
N MET A 263 -9.38 -50.38 -21.52
CA MET A 263 -8.43 -50.17 -20.42
C MET A 263 -9.16 -49.84 -19.11
N SER A 264 -8.47 -49.97 -17.98
CA SER A 264 -9.04 -49.76 -16.64
C SER A 264 -8.27 -48.70 -15.85
N LYS A 265 -8.91 -47.99 -14.93
CA LYS A 265 -8.22 -46.98 -14.11
C LYS A 265 -7.08 -47.63 -13.30
N PRO A 266 -5.89 -47.01 -13.22
CA PRO A 266 -4.81 -47.53 -12.38
C PRO A 266 -5.19 -47.46 -10.89
N ALA A 267 -4.54 -48.29 -10.07
CA ALA A 267 -4.52 -48.05 -8.62
C ALA A 267 -3.66 -46.83 -8.33
N ARG A 268 -4.03 -46.03 -7.32
CA ARG A 268 -3.37 -44.76 -6.96
C ARG A 268 -3.31 -43.75 -8.12
N GLY A 269 -4.40 -43.64 -8.87
CA GLY A 269 -4.51 -42.69 -9.98
C GLY A 269 -5.89 -42.68 -10.66
N SER A 270 -5.99 -41.90 -11.72
CA SER A 270 -7.20 -41.71 -12.51
C SER A 270 -6.95 -41.85 -14.03
N MET A 271 -8.04 -42.08 -14.76
CA MET A 271 -8.06 -42.25 -16.21
C MET A 271 -9.21 -41.43 -16.79
N THR A 272 -8.94 -40.69 -17.87
CA THR A 272 -9.95 -40.01 -18.68
C THR A 272 -9.79 -40.42 -20.13
N CYS A 273 -10.82 -41.02 -20.74
CA CYS A 273 -10.82 -41.42 -22.15
C CYS A 273 -11.70 -40.51 -23.02
N SER A 274 -11.36 -40.41 -24.30
CA SER A 274 -12.11 -39.73 -25.34
C SER A 274 -12.26 -40.69 -26.53
N ASP A 275 -13.52 -41.00 -26.86
CA ASP A 275 -13.92 -42.06 -27.81
C ASP A 275 -14.65 -41.44 -29.02
N PRO A 276 -13.94 -40.86 -30.02
CA PRO A 276 -14.55 -39.99 -31.03
C PRO A 276 -15.37 -40.73 -32.09
N LEU A 277 -15.13 -42.02 -32.31
CA LEU A 277 -15.85 -42.86 -33.29
C LEU A 277 -16.70 -43.97 -32.63
N GLY A 278 -16.47 -44.24 -31.34
CA GLY A 278 -17.09 -45.35 -30.60
C GLY A 278 -16.17 -45.82 -29.46
N LEU A 279 -16.74 -46.51 -28.46
CA LEU A 279 -16.02 -46.94 -27.25
C LEU A 279 -14.79 -47.81 -27.58
N SER A 280 -13.62 -47.38 -27.09
CA SER A 280 -12.32 -48.02 -27.28
C SER A 280 -11.99 -48.34 -28.75
N SER A 281 -12.45 -47.51 -29.67
CA SER A 281 -12.25 -47.67 -31.13
C SER A 281 -11.01 -46.95 -31.65
N PHE A 282 -10.65 -47.16 -32.92
CA PHE A 282 -9.60 -46.41 -33.62
C PHE A 282 -9.66 -44.90 -33.34
N ARG A 283 -8.51 -44.29 -33.02
CA ARG A 283 -8.36 -42.88 -32.60
C ARG A 283 -8.98 -42.51 -31.26
N SER A 284 -9.51 -43.47 -30.49
CA SER A 284 -9.81 -43.25 -29.08
C SER A 284 -8.51 -43.04 -28.31
N THR A 285 -8.52 -42.11 -27.36
CA THR A 285 -7.37 -41.72 -26.56
C THR A 285 -7.69 -41.78 -25.08
N CYS A 286 -6.75 -42.21 -24.24
CA CYS A 286 -6.92 -42.26 -22.80
C CYS A 286 -5.72 -41.64 -22.10
N VAL A 287 -5.99 -40.63 -21.26
CA VAL A 287 -5.01 -39.92 -20.43
C VAL A 287 -5.01 -40.50 -19.03
N PHE A 288 -3.83 -40.82 -18.53
CA PHE A 288 -3.55 -41.37 -17.21
C PHE A 288 -2.92 -40.30 -16.32
N THR A 289 -3.31 -40.28 -15.05
CA THR A 289 -2.73 -39.43 -13.99
C THR A 289 -2.60 -40.24 -12.72
N CYS A 290 -1.63 -39.92 -11.87
CA CYS A 290 -1.44 -40.54 -10.57
C CYS A 290 -1.92 -39.64 -9.43
N ASP A 291 -2.27 -40.25 -8.30
CA ASP A 291 -2.62 -39.54 -7.07
C ASP A 291 -1.37 -38.85 -6.47
N GLU A 292 -1.55 -37.88 -5.58
CA GLU A 292 -0.43 -37.11 -5.02
C GLU A 292 0.62 -38.01 -4.34
N GLY A 293 1.90 -37.80 -4.66
CA GLY A 293 3.04 -38.60 -4.20
C GLY A 293 3.20 -39.95 -4.92
N TYR A 294 2.50 -40.16 -6.03
CA TYR A 294 2.72 -41.28 -6.95
C TYR A 294 3.07 -40.78 -8.36
N GLU A 295 3.95 -41.49 -9.05
CA GLU A 295 4.41 -41.18 -10.41
C GLU A 295 4.10 -42.30 -11.42
N LEU A 296 4.07 -41.95 -12.70
CA LEU A 296 3.77 -42.87 -13.80
C LEU A 296 4.98 -43.76 -14.13
N ALA A 297 4.80 -45.07 -13.98
CA ALA A 297 5.78 -46.09 -14.32
C ALA A 297 5.27 -47.06 -15.40
N GLY A 298 6.20 -47.83 -15.97
CA GLY A 298 5.95 -48.77 -17.07
C GLY A 298 6.13 -48.14 -18.45
N THR A 299 5.33 -47.13 -18.79
CA THR A 299 5.50 -46.33 -20.02
C THR A 299 5.67 -44.85 -19.69
N LEU A 300 6.52 -44.17 -20.46
CA LEU A 300 6.77 -42.73 -20.37
C LEU A 300 5.62 -41.88 -20.95
N GLN A 301 4.66 -42.51 -21.63
CA GLN A 301 3.51 -41.81 -22.22
C GLN A 301 2.33 -41.83 -21.25
N ASN A 302 1.94 -40.66 -20.76
CA ASN A 302 0.72 -40.48 -19.96
C ASN A 302 -0.58 -40.59 -20.80
N THR A 303 -0.47 -40.63 -22.13
CA THR A 303 -1.59 -40.64 -23.06
C THR A 303 -1.39 -41.78 -24.04
N LEU A 304 -2.34 -42.71 -24.09
CA LEU A 304 -2.35 -43.84 -25.02
C LEU A 304 -3.43 -43.64 -26.10
N GLN A 305 -3.18 -44.13 -27.30
CA GLN A 305 -4.09 -44.06 -28.44
C GLN A 305 -4.34 -45.44 -29.05
N CYS A 306 -5.59 -45.72 -29.41
CA CYS A 306 -5.99 -46.94 -30.12
C CYS A 306 -5.68 -46.80 -31.62
N GLU A 307 -4.87 -47.70 -32.15
CA GLU A 307 -4.40 -47.72 -33.53
C GLU A 307 -5.30 -48.57 -34.45
N ALA A 308 -5.13 -48.43 -35.77
CA ALA A 308 -5.84 -49.23 -36.77
C ALA A 308 -5.49 -50.74 -36.72
N SER A 309 -4.51 -51.12 -35.90
CA SER A 309 -4.11 -52.49 -35.60
C SER A 309 -5.01 -53.20 -34.57
N GLY A 310 -5.91 -52.47 -33.89
CA GLY A 310 -6.67 -52.99 -32.74
C GLY A 310 -5.85 -53.07 -31.44
N LEU A 311 -4.67 -52.46 -31.43
CA LEU A 311 -3.79 -52.36 -30.27
C LEU A 311 -3.65 -50.90 -29.82
N TRP A 312 -3.38 -50.71 -28.52
CA TRP A 312 -2.92 -49.43 -28.00
C TRP A 312 -1.44 -49.24 -28.34
N ASN A 313 -1.06 -48.01 -28.68
CA ASN A 313 0.31 -47.63 -29.08
C ASN A 313 1.40 -47.95 -28.02
N ALA A 314 1.04 -48.14 -26.76
CA ALA A 314 1.88 -48.74 -25.72
C ALA A 314 1.02 -49.47 -24.66
N SER A 315 1.68 -50.22 -23.78
CA SER A 315 1.04 -50.86 -22.61
C SER A 315 0.58 -49.82 -21.57
N GLN A 316 -0.55 -50.10 -20.90
CA GLN A 316 -1.08 -49.28 -19.80
C GLN A 316 0.00 -48.99 -18.72
N PRO A 317 0.20 -47.71 -18.33
CA PRO A 317 1.05 -47.35 -17.18
C PRO A 317 0.39 -47.69 -15.84
N PHE A 318 1.23 -47.76 -14.80
CA PHE A 318 0.83 -47.94 -13.41
C PHE A 318 1.47 -46.86 -12.52
N CYS A 319 0.84 -46.56 -11.39
CA CYS A 319 1.31 -45.53 -10.46
C CYS A 319 2.13 -46.14 -9.33
N VAL A 320 3.38 -45.70 -9.15
CA VAL A 320 4.28 -46.11 -8.05
C VAL A 320 4.51 -44.95 -7.09
N ALA A 321 4.71 -45.22 -5.80
CA ALA A 321 5.03 -44.19 -4.82
C ALA A 321 6.42 -43.61 -5.12
N VAL A 322 6.56 -42.28 -5.09
CA VAL A 322 7.87 -41.63 -5.29
C VAL A 322 8.85 -42.02 -4.19
N GLN A 323 10.13 -42.11 -4.52
CA GLN A 323 11.19 -42.56 -3.61
C GLN A 323 12.05 -41.38 -3.16
N CYS A 324 12.20 -41.18 -1.85
CA CYS A 324 13.12 -40.21 -1.30
C CYS A 324 14.57 -40.74 -1.29
N PRO A 325 15.60 -39.88 -1.30
CA PRO A 325 16.99 -40.30 -1.32
C PRO A 325 17.38 -41.18 -0.13
N ASP A 326 18.19 -42.22 -0.39
CA ASP A 326 18.73 -43.12 0.62
C ASP A 326 19.39 -42.38 1.79
N LEU A 327 18.86 -42.58 3.00
CA LEU A 327 19.46 -42.05 4.22
C LEU A 327 20.67 -42.90 4.64
N GLN A 328 21.78 -42.22 4.95
CA GLN A 328 23.00 -42.83 5.49
C GLN A 328 22.85 -43.11 7.00
N GLU A 329 23.72 -43.94 7.55
CA GLU A 329 23.78 -44.15 9.01
C GLU A 329 24.37 -42.92 9.72
N LEU A 330 24.01 -42.71 11.00
CA LEU A 330 24.49 -41.58 11.79
C LEU A 330 25.74 -41.96 12.58
N ASP A 331 26.80 -41.17 12.44
CA ASP A 331 27.97 -41.24 13.33
C ASP A 331 27.53 -41.08 14.80
N ASN A 332 27.72 -42.13 15.60
CA ASN A 332 27.28 -42.21 17.01
C ASN A 332 25.74 -42.13 17.18
N GLY A 333 24.98 -42.61 16.20
CA GLY A 333 23.51 -42.71 16.27
C GLY A 333 22.95 -43.99 15.67
N LEU A 334 21.62 -44.09 15.69
CA LEU A 334 20.83 -45.19 15.16
C LEU A 334 19.69 -44.62 14.29
N LEU A 335 19.64 -45.10 13.04
CA LEU A 335 18.58 -44.87 12.07
C LEU A 335 17.60 -46.06 12.09
N ASN A 336 16.30 -45.79 12.11
CA ASN A 336 15.27 -46.81 11.94
C ASN A 336 14.15 -46.32 11.00
N CYS A 337 13.96 -47.01 9.88
CA CYS A 337 12.97 -46.73 8.83
C CYS A 337 11.96 -47.87 8.60
N GLY A 338 11.90 -48.85 9.50
CA GLY A 338 11.19 -50.11 9.27
C GLY A 338 11.99 -51.14 8.45
N ASP A 339 11.54 -52.39 8.47
CA ASP A 339 12.30 -53.55 7.99
C ASP A 339 12.15 -53.82 6.48
N ASP A 340 11.16 -53.22 5.81
CA ASP A 340 10.86 -53.47 4.40
C ASP A 340 11.75 -52.61 3.47
N ALA A 341 12.81 -53.23 2.95
CA ALA A 341 13.86 -52.57 2.20
C ALA A 341 13.40 -51.93 0.88
N ASP A 342 12.32 -52.44 0.26
CA ASP A 342 11.84 -51.99 -1.05
C ASP A 342 10.88 -50.79 -0.97
N VAL A 343 10.36 -50.48 0.24
CA VAL A 343 9.44 -49.33 0.46
C VAL A 343 9.84 -48.39 1.61
N LYS A 344 10.83 -48.70 2.45
CA LYS A 344 11.27 -47.85 3.59
C LYS A 344 11.48 -46.34 3.28
N PHE A 345 11.79 -45.99 2.02
CA PHE A 345 12.02 -44.61 1.57
C PHE A 345 10.92 -44.07 0.63
N SER A 346 9.83 -44.80 0.43
CA SER A 346 8.70 -44.36 -0.41
C SER A 346 7.83 -43.31 0.28
N TYR A 347 7.13 -42.49 -0.51
CA TYR A 347 6.15 -41.50 -0.05
C TYR A 347 5.28 -41.97 1.13
N GLY A 348 5.25 -41.16 2.20
CA GLY A 348 4.50 -41.40 3.42
C GLY A 348 5.24 -42.22 4.50
N ASN A 349 6.30 -42.96 4.15
CA ASN A 349 7.08 -43.68 5.16
C ASN A 349 7.98 -42.73 5.98
N THR A 350 8.19 -43.09 7.25
CA THR A 350 8.79 -42.21 8.26
C THR A 350 9.98 -42.89 8.94
N CYS A 351 11.16 -42.34 8.72
CA CYS A 351 12.37 -42.71 9.46
C CYS A 351 12.44 -42.00 10.81
N SER A 352 13.16 -42.61 11.75
CA SER A 352 13.37 -42.10 13.11
C SER A 352 14.85 -42.21 13.49
N PHE A 353 15.30 -41.26 14.31
CA PHE A 353 16.70 -41.11 14.69
C PHE A 353 16.87 -41.10 16.22
N SER A 354 17.97 -41.64 16.70
CA SER A 354 18.40 -41.56 18.10
C SER A 354 19.93 -41.55 18.17
N CYS A 355 20.50 -41.10 19.29
CA CYS A 355 21.95 -41.06 19.49
C CYS A 355 22.41 -42.09 20.53
N ALA A 356 23.67 -42.51 20.42
CA ALA A 356 24.33 -43.35 21.40
C ALA A 356 24.52 -42.60 22.74
N PRO A 357 24.67 -43.32 23.88
CA PRO A 357 24.92 -42.70 25.18
C PRO A 357 26.10 -41.72 25.16
N GLY A 358 25.92 -40.55 25.77
CA GLY A 358 26.90 -39.45 25.74
C GLY A 358 26.81 -38.54 24.50
N TYR A 359 25.85 -38.76 23.59
CA TYR A 359 25.57 -37.90 22.45
C TYR A 359 24.11 -37.45 22.44
N GLN A 360 23.86 -36.19 22.07
CA GLN A 360 22.53 -35.60 21.91
C GLN A 360 22.16 -35.44 20.43
N LEU A 361 20.88 -35.63 20.12
CA LEU A 361 20.37 -35.48 18.75
C LEU A 361 20.06 -34.01 18.45
N VAL A 362 20.74 -33.44 17.47
CA VAL A 362 20.53 -32.05 17.03
C VAL A 362 19.92 -32.06 15.63
N GLY A 363 18.61 -31.80 15.58
CA GLY A 363 17.76 -31.82 14.39
C GLY A 363 16.42 -32.51 14.66
N ALA A 364 15.68 -32.86 13.61
CA ALA A 364 14.39 -33.54 13.74
C ALA A 364 14.56 -35.02 14.15
N SER A 365 13.83 -35.50 15.16
CA SER A 365 13.89 -36.91 15.61
C SER A 365 13.19 -37.91 14.67
N ARG A 366 12.44 -37.40 13.68
CA ARG A 366 11.83 -38.17 12.59
C ARG A 366 11.84 -37.36 11.30
N VAL A 367 11.89 -38.04 10.16
CA VAL A 367 11.66 -37.48 8.81
C VAL A 367 10.68 -38.36 8.06
N THR A 368 9.79 -37.75 7.27
CA THR A 368 8.80 -38.46 6.44
C THR A 368 9.06 -38.16 4.97
N CYS A 369 8.95 -39.15 4.10
CA CYS A 369 9.10 -38.93 2.66
C CYS A 369 7.88 -38.20 2.10
N THR A 370 8.09 -37.06 1.43
CA THR A 370 7.02 -36.17 0.93
C THR A 370 6.64 -36.45 -0.52
N SER A 371 5.53 -35.86 -0.98
CA SER A 371 5.06 -35.98 -2.37
C SER A 371 5.99 -35.32 -3.40
N ALA A 372 6.98 -34.54 -2.95
CA ALA A 372 8.04 -33.96 -3.77
C ALA A 372 9.27 -34.87 -3.97
N ALA A 373 9.24 -36.12 -3.46
CA ALA A 373 10.39 -37.03 -3.37
C ALA A 373 11.55 -36.49 -2.48
N GLU A 374 11.24 -35.57 -1.56
CA GLU A 374 12.18 -35.04 -0.58
C GLU A 374 11.78 -35.42 0.86
N TRP A 375 12.76 -35.50 1.77
CA TRP A 375 12.51 -35.71 3.19
C TRP A 375 11.96 -34.44 3.85
N SER A 376 10.96 -34.60 4.72
CA SER A 376 10.21 -33.48 5.34
C SER A 376 11.06 -32.49 6.16
N GLU A 377 12.21 -32.95 6.65
CA GLU A 377 13.16 -32.16 7.43
C GLU A 377 14.60 -32.59 7.08
N ARG A 378 15.58 -31.73 7.38
CA ARG A 378 16.99 -32.11 7.19
C ARG A 378 17.44 -33.13 8.22
N MET A 379 18.26 -34.07 7.76
CA MET A 379 18.86 -35.15 8.54
C MET A 379 19.57 -34.61 9.81
N PRO A 380 19.24 -35.12 11.01
CA PRO A 380 19.86 -34.68 12.27
C PRO A 380 21.29 -35.23 12.41
N ARG A 381 22.05 -34.64 13.34
CA ARG A 381 23.40 -35.10 13.71
C ARG A 381 23.49 -35.39 15.20
N CYS A 382 24.31 -36.37 15.57
CA CYS A 382 24.62 -36.68 16.96
C CYS A 382 25.86 -35.90 17.42
N GLU A 383 25.70 -34.96 18.34
CA GLU A 383 26.79 -34.20 18.92
C GLU A 383 27.13 -34.71 20.31
N ALA A 384 28.42 -34.81 20.65
CA ALA A 384 28.85 -35.23 21.98
C ALA A 384 28.32 -34.24 23.03
N ILE A 385 27.70 -34.76 24.09
CA ILE A 385 27.26 -33.96 25.22
C ILE A 385 28.51 -33.40 25.91
N THR A 386 28.61 -32.06 25.95
CA THR A 386 29.72 -31.33 26.55
C THR A 386 29.17 -30.10 27.25
N CYS A 387 29.70 -29.81 28.44
CA CYS A 387 29.37 -28.59 29.15
C CYS A 387 30.02 -27.39 28.47
N GLN A 388 29.27 -26.30 28.33
CA GLN A 388 29.79 -25.04 27.79
C GLN A 388 30.94 -24.52 28.67
N LYS A 389 32.01 -24.02 28.05
CA LYS A 389 33.13 -23.39 28.74
C LYS A 389 32.61 -22.25 29.66
N PRO A 390 33.00 -22.20 30.94
CA PRO A 390 32.60 -21.10 31.82
C PRO A 390 33.26 -19.77 31.40
N GLU A 391 32.48 -18.87 30.79
CA GLU A 391 32.91 -17.51 30.44
C GLU A 391 32.23 -16.50 31.36
N GLU A 392 33.01 -15.86 32.24
CA GLU A 392 32.57 -14.83 33.19
C GLU A 392 33.70 -13.82 33.37
N ALA A 393 33.37 -12.55 33.59
CA ALA A 393 34.34 -11.46 33.64
C ALA A 393 35.26 -11.59 34.88
N HIS A 394 36.57 -11.47 34.64
CA HIS A 394 37.62 -11.59 35.67
C HIS A 394 37.68 -12.96 36.40
N LEU A 395 36.92 -13.95 35.93
CA LEU A 395 36.96 -15.33 36.43
C LEU A 395 38.13 -16.09 35.78
N ILE A 396 38.97 -16.69 36.62
CA ILE A 396 40.08 -17.56 36.24
C ILE A 396 39.61 -18.99 36.42
N THR A 397 39.37 -19.69 35.30
CA THR A 397 38.83 -21.04 35.25
C THR A 397 39.92 -22.06 34.89
N GLU A 398 40.15 -23.04 35.76
CA GLU A 398 41.09 -24.16 35.56
C GLU A 398 40.31 -25.49 35.52
N CYS A 399 40.33 -26.19 34.38
CA CYS A 399 39.54 -27.41 34.14
C CYS A 399 40.39 -28.68 33.96
N SER A 400 39.84 -29.84 34.32
CA SER A 400 40.47 -31.16 34.20
C SER A 400 40.60 -31.68 32.77
N ARG A 401 39.97 -31.02 31.79
CA ARG A 401 40.05 -31.29 30.35
C ARG A 401 40.18 -29.97 29.57
N PRO A 402 40.68 -29.99 28.32
CA PRO A 402 40.66 -28.82 27.44
C PRO A 402 39.23 -28.30 27.24
N PHE A 403 39.07 -26.98 27.10
CA PHE A 403 37.75 -26.33 26.93
C PHE A 403 36.91 -26.83 25.74
N ASN A 404 37.53 -27.51 24.76
CA ASN A 404 36.85 -28.07 23.59
C ASN A 404 36.42 -29.55 23.75
N ASP A 405 36.68 -30.19 24.91
CA ASP A 405 36.30 -31.59 25.21
C ASP A 405 35.79 -31.72 26.67
N LEU A 406 34.98 -30.75 27.15
CA LEU A 406 34.40 -30.76 28.49
C LEU A 406 33.20 -31.73 28.59
N ARG A 407 33.47 -33.02 28.43
CA ARG A 407 32.49 -34.12 28.59
C ARG A 407 31.96 -34.20 30.04
N PRO A 408 30.88 -34.96 30.29
CA PRO A 408 30.51 -35.41 31.64
C PRO A 408 31.72 -35.89 32.46
N ASP A 409 31.61 -35.77 33.78
CA ASP A 409 32.67 -35.87 34.79
C ASP A 409 33.77 -34.78 34.77
N SER A 410 33.88 -33.95 33.71
CA SER A 410 34.87 -32.88 33.67
C SER A 410 34.66 -31.89 34.83
N THR A 411 35.70 -31.67 35.63
CA THR A 411 35.65 -30.74 36.77
C THR A 411 36.40 -29.46 36.45
N CYS A 412 35.77 -28.31 36.68
CA CYS A 412 36.40 -27.00 36.61
C CYS A 412 36.46 -26.37 38.00
N SER A 413 37.53 -25.61 38.24
CA SER A 413 37.81 -24.87 39.48
C SER A 413 37.99 -23.39 39.18
N PHE A 414 37.62 -22.55 40.14
CA PHE A 414 37.37 -21.13 39.91
C PHE A 414 38.10 -20.26 40.94
N LYS A 415 38.76 -19.21 40.44
CA LYS A 415 39.44 -18.15 41.21
C LYS A 415 39.10 -16.81 40.57
N CYS A 416 39.20 -15.70 41.30
CA CYS A 416 39.05 -14.37 40.71
C CYS A 416 40.41 -13.70 40.48
N ALA A 417 40.47 -12.78 39.52
CA ALA A 417 41.57 -11.84 39.39
C ALA A 417 41.70 -10.94 40.64
N ALA A 418 42.90 -10.37 40.85
CA ALA A 418 43.17 -9.51 42.00
C ALA A 418 42.22 -8.29 42.04
N GLY A 419 41.70 -7.98 43.23
CA GLY A 419 40.68 -6.94 43.43
C GLY A 419 39.22 -7.43 43.37
N PHE A 420 39.00 -8.73 43.16
CA PHE A 420 37.67 -9.34 43.09
C PHE A 420 37.55 -10.54 44.04
N GLU A 421 36.36 -10.72 44.62
CA GLU A 421 35.99 -11.85 45.49
C GLU A 421 35.08 -12.84 44.76
N LEU A 422 35.29 -14.15 44.98
CA LEU A 422 34.51 -15.20 44.35
C LEU A 422 33.17 -15.42 45.08
N GLN A 423 32.07 -15.14 44.40
CA GLN A 423 30.72 -15.30 44.90
C GLN A 423 30.09 -16.55 44.26
N GLY A 424 30.18 -17.68 44.96
CA GLY A 424 29.63 -18.98 44.53
C GLY A 424 30.51 -20.17 44.92
N ALA A 425 30.40 -21.28 44.19
CA ALA A 425 31.18 -22.48 44.47
C ALA A 425 32.58 -22.43 43.82
N HIS A 426 33.63 -22.74 44.59
CA HIS A 426 35.02 -22.81 44.08
C HIS A 426 35.27 -23.89 43.00
N SER A 427 34.35 -24.85 42.81
CA SER A 427 34.41 -25.85 41.75
C SER A 427 33.03 -26.39 41.37
N SER A 428 32.91 -26.78 40.10
CA SER A 428 31.72 -27.42 39.52
C SER A 428 32.14 -28.55 38.57
N GLN A 429 31.29 -29.57 38.45
CA GLN A 429 31.52 -30.75 37.62
C GLN A 429 30.42 -30.87 36.56
N CYS A 430 30.80 -31.29 35.35
CA CYS A 430 29.88 -31.50 34.23
C CYS A 430 29.04 -32.77 34.44
N SER A 431 27.72 -32.65 34.40
CA SER A 431 26.78 -33.78 34.51
C SER A 431 26.41 -34.39 33.15
N GLU A 432 25.76 -35.56 33.16
CA GLU A 432 25.42 -36.34 31.95
C GLU A 432 24.47 -35.62 30.97
N ASP A 433 23.80 -34.55 31.43
CA ASP A 433 22.92 -33.68 30.65
C ASP A 433 23.65 -32.48 30.01
N GLY A 434 24.97 -32.35 30.20
CA GLY A 434 25.77 -31.23 29.72
C GLY A 434 25.62 -29.94 30.54
N GLN A 435 25.04 -30.02 31.75
CA GLN A 435 24.98 -28.89 32.68
C GLN A 435 26.12 -28.92 33.71
N TRP A 436 26.34 -27.79 34.36
CA TRP A 436 27.26 -27.67 35.49
C TRP A 436 26.50 -27.97 36.79
N SER A 437 26.89 -29.06 37.47
CA SER A 437 26.29 -29.54 38.74
C SER A 437 26.18 -28.50 39.88
N LYS A 438 26.93 -27.40 39.76
CA LYS A 438 26.73 -26.15 40.49
C LYS A 438 26.84 -24.98 39.50
N ALA A 439 26.05 -23.94 39.71
CA ALA A 439 26.15 -22.70 38.94
C ALA A 439 27.57 -22.12 38.94
N ILE A 440 27.98 -21.52 37.83
CA ILE A 440 29.28 -20.86 37.69
C ILE A 440 29.33 -19.66 38.67
N PRO A 441 30.40 -19.53 39.47
CA PRO A 441 30.53 -18.42 40.42
C PRO A 441 30.88 -17.11 39.72
N ALA A 442 30.38 -15.99 40.27
CA ALA A 442 30.69 -14.66 39.76
C ALA A 442 31.86 -14.02 40.53
N CYS A 443 32.62 -13.14 39.87
CA CYS A 443 33.68 -12.35 40.52
C CYS A 443 33.17 -10.94 40.84
N LYS A 444 32.94 -10.65 42.13
CA LYS A 444 32.46 -9.33 42.59
C LYS A 444 33.64 -8.44 42.94
N ALA A 445 33.69 -7.22 42.39
CA ALA A 445 34.74 -6.25 42.71
C ALA A 445 34.72 -5.86 44.21
N ILE A 446 35.91 -5.72 44.80
CA ILE A 446 36.10 -5.23 46.17
C ILE A 446 36.23 -3.71 46.13
N GLY A 447 35.39 -3.01 46.88
CA GLY A 447 35.33 -1.55 46.91
C GLY A 447 34.38 -1.05 48.00
N CYS A 448 34.26 0.27 48.15
CA CYS A 448 33.46 0.88 49.21
C CYS A 448 31.95 0.82 48.89
N PRO A 449 31.06 0.70 49.90
CA PRO A 449 29.63 0.87 49.69
C PRO A 449 29.32 2.29 49.20
N ALA A 450 28.23 2.46 48.45
CA ALA A 450 27.80 3.80 48.03
C ALA A 450 27.55 4.68 49.28
N PRO A 451 28.07 5.92 49.33
CA PRO A 451 27.92 6.78 50.49
C PRO A 451 26.47 7.29 50.59
N GLU A 452 25.92 7.29 51.80
CA GLU A 452 24.61 7.90 52.06
C GLU A 452 24.72 9.41 51.88
N ILE A 453 23.93 9.96 50.94
CA ILE A 453 23.94 11.39 50.63
C ILE A 453 23.09 12.14 51.67
N PRO A 454 23.66 13.10 52.42
CA PRO A 454 22.90 13.88 53.39
C PRO A 454 21.78 14.70 52.71
N SER A 455 20.67 14.91 53.41
CA SER A 455 19.62 15.81 52.92
C SER A 455 20.18 17.23 52.73
N ARG A 456 19.94 17.82 51.56
CA ARG A 456 20.46 19.15 51.15
C ARG A 456 21.98 19.23 50.96
N ALA A 457 22.63 18.08 50.76
CA ALA A 457 24.00 17.98 50.29
C ALA A 457 24.04 17.48 48.84
N GLN A 458 24.89 18.09 48.03
CA GLN A 458 25.29 17.62 46.71
C GLN A 458 26.66 16.96 46.82
N ILE A 459 26.89 15.90 46.02
CA ILE A 459 28.13 15.11 46.03
C ILE A 459 28.70 15.04 44.61
N SER A 460 30.03 15.19 44.50
CA SER A 460 30.77 15.06 43.24
C SER A 460 31.93 14.08 43.43
N CYS A 461 31.86 12.92 42.79
CA CYS A 461 32.86 11.86 42.88
C CYS A 461 33.73 11.79 41.62
N SER A 462 35.03 11.64 41.81
CA SER A 462 36.04 11.53 40.75
C SER A 462 36.92 10.29 40.96
N PRO A 463 37.28 9.56 39.89
CA PRO A 463 36.88 9.76 38.49
C PRO A 463 35.39 9.41 38.25
N SER A 464 34.75 10.15 37.34
CA SER A 464 33.33 9.96 37.02
C SER A 464 33.06 8.61 36.35
N LEU A 465 32.21 7.77 36.93
CA LEU A 465 31.80 6.50 36.33
C LEU A 465 30.96 6.77 35.07
N SER A 466 31.44 6.32 33.91
CA SER A 466 30.93 6.69 32.58
C SER A 466 29.67 5.93 32.14
N SER A 467 28.76 5.63 33.07
CA SER A 467 27.44 5.02 32.80
C SER A 467 26.51 5.18 34.02
N PRO A 468 25.18 5.21 33.83
CA PRO A 468 24.22 5.20 34.92
C PRO A 468 24.17 3.80 35.56
N VAL A 469 25.06 3.56 36.54
CA VAL A 469 25.21 2.23 37.15
C VAL A 469 24.05 1.93 38.09
N SER A 470 23.50 0.72 38.00
CA SER A 470 22.43 0.27 38.90
C SER A 470 22.87 0.27 40.38
N THR A 471 21.92 0.58 41.26
CA THR A 471 22.08 0.62 42.71
C THR A 471 22.66 -0.70 43.27
N GLY A 472 23.90 -0.68 43.74
CA GLY A 472 24.56 -1.85 44.36
C GLY A 472 26.02 -2.11 43.97
N THR A 473 26.60 -1.33 43.07
CA THR A 473 28.03 -1.45 42.71
C THR A 473 28.96 -0.78 43.73
N PRO A 474 30.04 -1.45 44.17
CA PRO A 474 31.04 -0.84 45.04
C PRO A 474 31.85 0.24 44.32
N HIS A 475 32.17 1.33 45.02
CA HIS A 475 33.02 2.40 44.53
C HIS A 475 34.50 1.93 44.53
N PRO A 476 35.28 2.18 43.47
CA PRO A 476 36.64 1.66 43.34
C PRO A 476 37.61 2.33 44.32
N LEU A 477 38.65 1.59 44.72
CA LEU A 477 39.71 2.09 45.58
C LEU A 477 40.42 3.29 44.93
N GLY A 478 40.68 4.34 45.72
CA GLY A 478 41.23 5.62 45.26
C GLY A 478 40.22 6.60 44.65
N MET A 479 38.92 6.27 44.66
CA MET A 479 37.86 7.23 44.32
C MET A 479 37.72 8.29 45.43
N VAL A 480 37.67 9.56 45.04
CA VAL A 480 37.47 10.71 45.95
C VAL A 480 36.12 11.35 45.68
N CYS A 481 35.32 11.54 46.71
CA CYS A 481 34.05 12.27 46.67
C CYS A 481 34.16 13.59 47.47
N ILE A 482 33.65 14.68 46.91
CA ILE A 482 33.62 16.03 47.48
C ILE A 482 32.16 16.43 47.71
N PHE A 483 31.88 17.11 48.81
CA PHE A 483 30.54 17.55 49.20
C PHE A 483 30.37 19.07 49.13
N SER A 484 29.14 19.53 48.86
CA SER A 484 28.73 20.93 48.93
C SER A 484 27.26 21.02 49.33
N CYS A 485 26.89 21.94 50.23
CA CYS A 485 25.50 22.12 50.65
C CYS A 485 24.69 22.98 49.66
N ASP A 486 23.37 22.81 49.68
CA ASP A 486 22.43 23.71 49.00
C ASP A 486 22.47 25.13 49.63
N GLU A 487 21.92 26.13 48.92
CA GLU A 487 21.94 27.53 49.36
C GLU A 487 21.34 27.71 50.77
N GLY A 488 21.94 28.59 51.58
CA GLY A 488 21.52 28.86 52.96
C GLY A 488 21.80 27.73 53.96
N HIS A 489 22.65 26.76 53.61
CA HIS A 489 23.08 25.67 54.48
C HIS A 489 24.63 25.61 54.55
N GLU A 490 25.16 25.37 55.75
CA GLU A 490 26.59 25.27 56.03
C GLU A 490 27.03 23.80 56.20
N LEU A 491 28.23 23.48 55.72
CA LEU A 491 28.80 22.12 55.74
C LEU A 491 29.51 21.84 57.06
N GLN A 492 28.93 20.96 57.86
CA GLN A 492 29.42 20.51 59.15
C GLN A 492 30.05 19.11 59.01
N GLY A 493 31.37 19.05 58.77
CA GLY A 493 32.11 17.78 58.67
C GLY A 493 33.30 17.85 57.71
N ALA A 494 33.69 16.70 57.16
CA ALA A 494 34.76 16.62 56.16
C ALA A 494 34.25 17.04 54.78
N LEU A 495 34.95 17.97 54.12
CA LEU A 495 34.65 18.41 52.75
C LEU A 495 34.76 17.29 51.70
N SER A 496 35.51 16.23 51.99
CA SER A 496 35.71 15.08 51.10
C SER A 496 35.97 13.76 51.83
N MET A 497 35.86 12.66 51.09
CA MET A 497 36.14 11.29 51.51
C MET A 497 36.79 10.50 50.37
N GLU A 498 37.74 9.61 50.69
CA GLU A 498 38.40 8.71 49.73
C GLU A 498 38.06 7.25 50.05
N CYS A 499 37.90 6.41 49.02
CA CYS A 499 37.72 4.97 49.18
C CYS A 499 39.07 4.27 49.36
N ALA A 500 39.46 4.00 50.60
CA ALA A 500 40.74 3.38 50.95
C ALA A 500 40.66 1.84 50.98
N ASN A 501 41.79 1.17 50.71
CA ASN A 501 41.94 -0.28 50.89
C ASN A 501 41.80 -0.63 52.39
N PRO A 502 40.92 -1.56 52.82
CA PRO A 502 40.32 -2.65 52.05
C PRO A 502 38.83 -2.46 51.69
N GLY A 503 38.45 -1.29 51.16
CA GLY A 503 37.06 -0.98 50.80
C GLY A 503 36.31 -0.21 51.88
N GLN A 504 36.98 0.71 52.57
CA GLN A 504 36.39 1.58 53.58
C GLN A 504 36.65 3.06 53.27
N TRP A 505 35.67 3.92 53.54
CA TRP A 505 35.79 5.36 53.38
C TRP A 505 36.68 5.97 54.49
N THR A 506 37.53 6.94 54.14
CA THR A 506 38.42 7.64 55.08
C THR A 506 37.70 8.46 56.16
N SER A 507 36.45 8.83 55.91
CA SER A 507 35.66 9.79 56.67
C SER A 507 34.17 9.45 56.55
N ALA A 508 33.36 9.87 57.53
CA ALA A 508 31.91 9.85 57.40
C ALA A 508 31.42 11.05 56.55
N PRO A 509 30.23 10.95 55.91
CA PRO A 509 29.62 12.09 55.22
C PRO A 509 29.43 13.29 56.16
N PRO A 510 29.64 14.54 55.68
CA PRO A 510 29.32 15.74 56.44
C PRO A 510 27.80 15.94 56.55
N ASN A 511 27.35 16.85 57.42
CA ASN A 511 25.93 17.27 57.49
C ASN A 511 25.75 18.70 56.96
N CYS A 512 24.58 19.02 56.41
CA CYS A 512 24.25 20.36 55.88
C CYS A 512 23.19 21.03 56.75
N THR A 513 23.61 21.95 57.61
CA THR A 513 22.72 22.63 58.59
C THR A 513 22.33 24.02 58.10
N ALA A 514 21.03 24.35 58.17
CA ALA A 514 20.53 25.67 57.77
C ALA A 514 21.17 26.79 58.62
N VAL A 515 21.58 27.88 57.97
CA VAL A 515 22.13 29.06 58.67
C VAL A 515 21.07 29.71 59.56
N GLN A 516 21.50 30.31 60.67
CA GLN A 516 20.62 30.92 61.67
C GLN A 516 20.77 32.44 61.65
N CYS A 517 19.66 33.16 61.51
CA CYS A 517 19.64 34.61 61.65
C CYS A 517 19.61 35.02 63.14
N PRO A 518 20.05 36.24 63.50
CA PRO A 518 20.05 36.70 64.88
C PRO A 518 18.65 36.71 65.53
N ASP A 519 18.56 36.27 66.78
CA ASP A 519 17.33 36.29 67.58
C ASP A 519 16.62 37.66 67.56
N LEU A 520 15.34 37.66 67.18
CA LEU A 520 14.50 38.85 67.20
C LEU A 520 13.94 39.10 68.61
N GLN A 521 13.95 40.37 69.03
CA GLN A 521 13.37 40.82 70.29
C GLN A 521 11.87 41.15 70.12
N GLU A 522 11.12 41.17 71.23
CA GLU A 522 9.72 41.62 71.23
C GLU A 522 9.61 43.15 71.01
N LEU A 523 8.44 43.62 70.55
CA LEU A 523 8.20 45.03 70.22
C LEU A 523 7.48 45.73 71.36
N ASP A 524 7.94 46.92 71.74
CA ASP A 524 7.20 47.82 72.62
C ASP A 524 5.81 48.13 72.01
N ASN A 525 4.74 47.72 72.70
CA ASN A 525 3.35 47.80 72.25
C ASN A 525 3.05 47.01 70.96
N GLY A 526 3.78 45.91 70.71
CA GLY A 526 3.54 45.00 69.59
C GLY A 526 3.69 43.53 69.95
N LEU A 527 3.41 42.66 68.97
CA LEU A 527 3.53 41.20 69.07
C LEU A 527 4.46 40.69 67.96
N LEU A 528 5.40 39.84 68.34
CA LEU A 528 6.29 39.09 67.44
C LEU A 528 5.76 37.66 67.29
N ASN A 529 5.32 37.29 66.09
CA ASN A 529 4.91 35.93 65.75
C ASN A 529 5.93 35.31 64.78
N CYS A 530 6.85 34.52 65.33
CA CYS A 530 7.65 33.50 64.63
C CYS A 530 7.08 32.11 64.97
N GLY A 531 7.33 31.09 64.14
CA GLY A 531 6.77 29.75 64.33
C GLY A 531 7.18 29.08 65.65
N ASP A 532 6.35 28.13 66.11
CA ASP A 532 6.39 27.58 67.48
C ASP A 532 7.67 26.80 67.84
N ASP A 533 8.44 26.29 66.86
CA ASP A 533 9.69 25.56 67.13
C ASP A 533 10.84 26.54 67.41
N ALA A 534 11.16 26.67 68.69
CA ALA A 534 12.21 27.55 69.20
C ALA A 534 13.60 27.29 68.61
N ASN A 535 13.90 26.09 68.09
CA ASN A 535 15.23 25.72 67.58
C ASN A 535 15.45 26.04 66.11
N VAL A 536 14.38 26.29 65.33
CA VAL A 536 14.47 26.57 63.88
C VAL A 536 13.71 27.80 63.42
N ARG A 537 12.89 28.44 64.27
CA ARG A 537 12.13 29.67 63.93
C ARG A 537 12.94 30.83 63.33
N PHE A 538 14.26 30.86 63.53
CA PHE A 538 15.19 31.85 62.97
C PHE A 538 16.13 31.30 61.88
N SER A 539 15.94 30.05 61.43
CA SER A 539 16.75 29.45 60.37
C SER A 539 16.38 30.00 58.98
N TYR A 540 17.30 29.84 58.02
CA TYR A 540 17.09 30.17 56.60
C TYR A 540 15.69 29.79 56.07
N GLY A 541 15.04 30.74 55.40
CA GLY A 541 13.70 30.60 54.81
C GLY A 541 12.54 30.85 55.78
N ASN A 542 12.74 30.78 57.10
CA ASN A 542 11.66 31.05 58.05
C ASN A 542 11.33 32.54 58.14
N THR A 543 10.03 32.82 58.31
CA THR A 543 9.46 34.18 58.24
C THR A 543 8.73 34.53 59.52
N CYS A 544 9.20 35.58 60.20
CA CYS A 544 8.52 36.18 61.34
C CYS A 544 7.55 37.27 60.88
N SER A 545 6.53 37.54 61.69
CA SER A 545 5.51 38.56 61.45
C SER A 545 5.26 39.43 62.66
N PHE A 546 4.88 40.69 62.42
CA PHE A 546 4.74 41.73 63.44
C PHE A 546 3.35 42.36 63.39
N SER A 547 2.76 42.63 64.56
CA SER A 547 1.56 43.45 64.70
C SER A 547 1.67 44.38 65.91
N CYS A 548 0.81 45.41 65.97
CA CYS A 548 0.76 46.34 67.10
C CYS A 548 -0.48 46.12 67.98
N ALA A 549 -0.38 46.50 69.24
CA ALA A 549 -1.50 46.55 70.17
C ALA A 549 -2.53 47.63 69.75
N PRO A 550 -3.81 47.51 70.16
CA PRO A 550 -4.84 48.52 69.86
C PRO A 550 -4.41 49.94 70.28
N GLY A 551 -4.66 50.91 69.41
CA GLY A 551 -4.20 52.30 69.59
C GLY A 551 -2.77 52.58 69.11
N TYR A 552 -2.08 51.60 68.51
CA TYR A 552 -0.77 51.76 67.89
C TYR A 552 -0.75 51.27 66.44
N GLN A 553 -0.01 51.95 65.57
CA GLN A 553 0.19 51.61 64.16
C GLN A 553 1.61 51.07 63.92
N LEU A 554 1.73 50.05 63.07
CA LEU A 554 3.03 49.49 62.69
C LEU A 554 3.71 50.36 61.62
N VAL A 555 4.96 50.74 61.87
CA VAL A 555 5.80 51.52 60.97
C VAL A 555 7.04 50.70 60.60
N GLY A 556 7.05 50.17 59.38
CA GLY A 556 8.07 49.27 58.83
C GLY A 556 7.41 48.08 58.10
N SER A 557 8.20 47.07 57.73
CA SER A 557 7.65 45.83 57.14
C SER A 557 6.91 45.00 58.20
N SER A 558 5.72 44.49 57.88
CA SER A 558 4.98 43.59 58.77
C SER A 558 5.53 42.16 58.82
N ARG A 559 6.53 41.82 57.99
CA ARG A 559 7.18 40.50 57.93
C ARG A 559 8.67 40.61 57.61
N VAL A 560 9.48 39.71 58.16
CA VAL A 560 10.91 39.53 57.83
C VAL A 560 11.21 38.05 57.63
N THR A 561 12.09 37.72 56.71
CA THR A 561 12.50 36.34 56.39
C THR A 561 14.01 36.18 56.55
N CYS A 562 14.46 35.05 57.09
CA CYS A 562 15.89 34.77 57.24
C CYS A 562 16.51 34.39 55.88
N THR A 563 17.57 35.10 55.47
CA THR A 563 18.21 34.96 54.16
C THR A 563 19.42 34.02 54.19
N SER A 564 19.93 33.62 53.01
CA SER A 564 21.09 32.74 52.86
C SER A 564 22.40 33.37 53.34
N ALA A 565 22.42 34.68 53.58
CA ALA A 565 23.52 35.42 54.20
C ALA A 565 23.49 35.38 55.76
N ALA A 566 22.55 34.64 56.37
CA ALA A 566 22.26 34.67 57.81
C ALA A 566 21.80 36.04 58.34
N GLU A 567 21.24 36.88 57.47
CA GLU A 567 20.66 38.19 57.81
C GLU A 567 19.14 38.22 57.56
N TRP A 568 18.40 39.07 58.28
CA TRP A 568 16.98 39.29 58.07
C TRP A 568 16.72 40.16 56.83
N SER A 569 15.73 39.78 56.02
CA SER A 569 15.42 40.40 54.72
C SER A 569 15.10 41.90 54.75
N GLU A 570 14.62 42.40 55.88
CA GLU A 570 14.24 43.80 56.09
C GLU A 570 14.54 44.23 57.53
N ARG A 571 14.60 45.55 57.77
CA ARG A 571 14.78 46.07 59.13
C ARG A 571 13.49 45.93 59.96
N MET A 572 13.68 45.60 61.24
CA MET A 572 12.64 45.41 62.23
C MET A 572 11.72 46.64 62.35
N PRO A 573 10.38 46.48 62.31
CA PRO A 573 9.43 47.57 62.41
C PRO A 573 9.26 48.04 63.87
N ARG A 574 8.53 49.15 64.05
CA ARG A 574 8.19 49.71 65.38
C ARG A 574 6.72 50.12 65.45
N CYS A 575 6.14 50.09 66.65
CA CYS A 575 4.76 50.52 66.89
C CYS A 575 4.73 51.97 67.40
N GLU A 576 4.05 52.87 66.67
CA GLU A 576 3.84 54.26 67.09
C GLU A 576 2.39 54.48 67.51
N ALA A 577 2.14 55.33 68.50
CA ALA A 577 0.78 55.59 68.99
C ALA A 577 -0.06 56.35 67.94
N ILE A 578 -1.32 55.95 67.76
CA ILE A 578 -2.26 56.66 66.88
C ILE A 578 -2.68 57.95 67.59
N THR A 579 -2.39 59.10 66.97
CA THR A 579 -2.75 60.43 67.48
C THR A 579 -3.15 61.35 66.34
N CYS A 580 -4.19 62.16 66.55
CA CYS A 580 -4.56 63.21 65.60
C CYS A 580 -3.50 64.31 65.52
N GLN A 581 -3.22 64.79 64.31
CA GLN A 581 -2.32 65.92 64.10
C GLN A 581 -2.88 67.18 64.76
N LYS A 582 -2.03 67.97 65.42
CA LYS A 582 -2.43 69.25 66.02
C LYS A 582 -3.05 70.19 64.95
N PRO A 583 -4.17 70.88 65.23
CA PRO A 583 -4.72 71.87 64.31
C PRO A 583 -3.77 73.09 64.18
N GLU A 584 -3.32 73.38 62.96
CA GLU A 584 -2.57 74.60 62.63
C GLU A 584 -3.34 75.43 61.61
N GLU A 585 -3.95 76.53 62.07
CA GLU A 585 -4.70 77.48 61.25
C GLU A 585 -4.44 78.91 61.77
N ALA A 586 -4.39 79.89 60.85
CA ALA A 586 -3.99 81.25 61.17
C ALA A 586 -5.01 81.96 62.07
N HIS A 587 -4.52 82.59 63.14
CA HIS A 587 -5.33 83.31 64.15
C HIS A 587 -6.35 82.43 64.91
N LEU A 588 -6.30 81.11 64.75
CA LEU A 588 -7.14 80.15 65.46
C LEU A 588 -6.54 79.79 66.82
N ILE A 589 -7.23 80.16 67.90
CA ILE A 589 -6.90 79.76 69.27
C ILE A 589 -7.57 78.41 69.53
N THR A 590 -6.75 77.37 69.66
CA THR A 590 -7.19 75.99 69.91
C THR A 590 -6.89 75.58 71.35
N GLU A 591 -7.91 75.12 72.08
CA GLU A 591 -7.80 74.60 73.45
C GLU A 591 -8.23 73.13 73.47
N CYS A 592 -7.29 72.21 73.74
CA CYS A 592 -7.49 70.77 73.71
C CYS A 592 -7.51 70.13 75.11
N SER A 593 -8.29 69.06 75.25
CA SER A 593 -8.39 68.24 76.47
C SER A 593 -7.13 67.40 76.79
N ARG A 594 -6.19 67.28 75.84
CA ARG A 594 -4.86 66.71 76.02
C ARG A 594 -3.79 67.65 75.44
N PRO A 595 -2.51 67.52 75.87
CA PRO A 595 -1.40 68.24 75.24
C PRO A 595 -1.27 67.90 73.75
N PHE A 596 -0.84 68.86 72.93
CA PHE A 596 -0.74 68.72 71.47
C PHE A 596 0.17 67.56 70.97
N ASN A 597 1.00 66.98 71.85
CA ASN A 597 1.89 65.86 71.54
C ASN A 597 1.33 64.48 71.96
N ASP A 598 0.13 64.40 72.57
CA ASP A 598 -0.56 63.15 72.96
C ASP A 598 -2.06 63.24 72.63
N LEU A 599 -2.41 63.74 71.44
CA LEU A 599 -3.80 63.85 70.96
C LEU A 599 -4.35 62.48 70.50
N ARG A 600 -4.42 61.53 71.43
CA ARG A 600 -5.01 60.19 71.23
C ARG A 600 -6.49 60.27 70.83
N PRO A 601 -7.11 59.17 70.34
CA PRO A 601 -8.56 59.03 70.25
C PRO A 601 -9.29 59.51 71.50
N ASP A 602 -10.54 59.94 71.32
CA ASP A 602 -11.37 60.71 72.26
C ASP A 602 -10.90 62.13 72.60
N SER A 603 -9.68 62.55 72.25
CA SER A 603 -9.21 63.92 72.53
C SER A 603 -10.09 64.96 71.85
N THR A 604 -10.85 65.72 72.64
CA THR A 604 -11.65 66.85 72.15
C THR A 604 -10.83 68.14 72.17
N CYS A 605 -10.89 68.91 71.08
CA CYS A 605 -10.38 70.26 70.96
C CYS A 605 -11.51 71.26 70.68
N SER A 606 -11.35 72.47 71.19
CA SER A 606 -12.29 73.58 71.07
C SER A 606 -11.60 74.81 70.46
N PHE A 607 -12.38 75.62 69.75
CA PHE A 607 -11.87 76.61 68.81
C PHE A 607 -12.47 77.99 69.03
N LYS A 608 -11.60 79.01 69.06
CA LYS A 608 -11.93 80.44 69.18
C LYS A 608 -11.02 81.22 68.23
N CYS A 609 -11.42 82.42 67.79
CA CYS A 609 -10.53 83.30 67.03
C CYS A 609 -9.83 84.32 67.91
N ALA A 610 -8.66 84.79 67.48
CA ALA A 610 -8.05 85.99 68.02
C ALA A 610 -8.93 87.25 67.80
N ALA A 611 -8.74 88.28 68.63
CA ALA A 611 -9.52 89.51 68.54
C ALA A 611 -9.39 90.18 67.15
N GLY A 612 -10.51 90.66 66.61
CA GLY A 612 -10.60 91.20 65.24
C GLY A 612 -10.98 90.17 64.16
N PHE A 613 -11.17 88.90 64.53
CA PHE A 613 -11.55 87.82 63.62
C PHE A 613 -12.80 87.07 64.13
N GLU A 614 -13.63 86.60 63.19
CA GLU A 614 -14.83 85.79 63.43
C GLU A 614 -14.60 84.32 63.03
N LEU A 615 -15.15 83.38 63.82
CA LEU A 615 -14.99 81.94 63.58
C LEU A 615 -16.01 81.43 62.55
N GLN A 616 -15.50 80.75 61.52
CA GLN A 616 -16.28 80.16 60.43
C GLN A 616 -16.08 78.64 60.46
N GLY A 617 -17.01 77.92 61.08
CA GLY A 617 -17.01 76.45 61.19
C GLY A 617 -17.50 75.94 62.55
N ALA A 618 -17.14 74.71 62.90
CA ALA A 618 -17.55 74.08 64.17
C ALA A 618 -16.68 74.55 65.34
N HIS A 619 -17.31 74.94 66.47
CA HIS A 619 -16.60 75.39 67.69
C HIS A 619 -15.78 74.28 68.41
N SER A 620 -15.93 73.01 68.02
CA SER A 620 -15.18 71.89 68.60
C SER A 620 -15.16 70.65 67.68
N SER A 621 -14.10 69.86 67.79
CA SER A 621 -13.89 68.59 67.08
C SER A 621 -13.19 67.58 67.99
N GLN A 622 -13.41 66.28 67.77
CA GLN A 622 -12.88 65.20 68.59
C GLN A 622 -12.05 64.21 67.75
N CYS A 623 -10.94 63.73 68.29
CA CYS A 623 -10.08 62.75 67.66
C CYS A 623 -10.73 61.37 67.61
N SER A 624 -10.75 60.76 66.44
CA SER A 624 -11.30 59.43 66.14
C SER A 624 -10.23 58.32 66.26
N GLU A 625 -10.65 57.05 66.34
CA GLU A 625 -9.76 55.88 66.48
C GLU A 625 -8.78 55.70 65.30
N ASP A 626 -9.10 56.25 64.13
CA ASP A 626 -8.26 56.27 62.94
C ASP A 626 -7.27 57.45 62.89
N GLY A 627 -7.20 58.27 63.95
CA GLY A 627 -6.32 59.44 64.01
C GLY A 627 -6.82 60.66 63.20
N GLN A 628 -8.10 60.68 62.79
CA GLN A 628 -8.71 61.83 62.12
C GLN A 628 -9.60 62.67 63.05
N TRP A 629 -9.79 63.94 62.69
CA TRP A 629 -10.72 64.84 63.37
C TRP A 629 -12.15 64.60 62.90
N SER A 630 -13.05 64.18 63.80
CA SER A 630 -14.47 63.88 63.52
C SER A 630 -15.28 65.04 62.90
N LYS A 631 -14.76 66.27 62.96
CA LYS A 631 -15.21 67.44 62.20
C LYS A 631 -14.01 68.20 61.68
N ALA A 632 -14.14 68.80 60.49
CA ALA A 632 -13.12 69.69 59.93
C ALA A 632 -12.80 70.87 60.87
N ILE A 633 -11.54 71.30 60.84
CA ILE A 633 -11.04 72.44 61.63
C ILE A 633 -11.68 73.75 61.09
N PRO A 634 -12.19 74.63 61.95
CA PRO A 634 -12.78 75.92 61.54
C PRO A 634 -11.71 76.97 61.19
N ALA A 635 -12.07 77.96 60.38
CA ALA A 635 -11.19 79.07 59.99
C ALA A 635 -11.57 80.39 60.67
N CYS A 636 -10.64 81.35 60.73
CA CYS A 636 -10.84 82.68 61.29
C CYS A 636 -10.80 83.78 60.23
N LYS A 637 -11.86 84.59 60.11
CA LYS A 637 -11.98 85.64 59.09
C LYS A 637 -11.92 87.05 59.69
N ALA A 638 -11.10 87.93 59.14
CA ALA A 638 -10.90 89.29 59.64
C ALA A 638 -12.11 90.23 59.42
N ILE A 639 -12.28 91.18 60.35
CA ILE A 639 -13.31 92.23 60.33
C ILE A 639 -12.70 93.54 59.80
N GLY A 640 -13.38 94.24 58.89
CA GLY A 640 -12.89 95.49 58.27
C GLY A 640 -13.93 96.16 57.36
N CYS A 641 -13.59 97.32 56.78
CA CYS A 641 -14.51 98.15 55.99
C CYS A 641 -14.69 97.67 54.54
N PRO A 642 -15.84 97.95 53.88
CA PRO A 642 -15.98 97.81 52.43
C PRO A 642 -15.13 98.86 51.68
N ALA A 643 -14.85 98.63 50.39
CA ALA A 643 -14.11 99.59 49.57
C ALA A 643 -14.94 100.90 49.33
N PRO A 644 -14.32 102.09 49.36
CA PRO A 644 -15.02 103.37 49.16
C PRO A 644 -15.27 103.70 47.68
N GLU A 645 -16.35 104.42 47.41
CA GLU A 645 -16.69 104.93 46.07
C GLU A 645 -15.90 106.22 45.74
N ILE A 646 -15.51 106.40 44.47
CA ILE A 646 -14.65 107.51 44.02
C ILE A 646 -15.48 108.52 43.21
N PRO A 647 -15.53 109.81 43.61
CA PRO A 647 -16.23 110.86 42.85
C PRO A 647 -15.59 111.16 41.49
N SER A 648 -16.39 111.57 40.52
CA SER A 648 -15.88 112.04 39.22
C SER A 648 -15.06 113.33 39.35
N ARG A 649 -13.89 113.39 38.69
CA ARG A 649 -12.89 114.49 38.79
C ARG A 649 -12.22 114.63 40.18
N ALA A 650 -12.31 113.59 41.01
CA ALA A 650 -11.54 113.43 42.23
C ALA A 650 -10.55 112.26 42.07
N GLN A 651 -9.39 112.40 42.71
CA GLN A 651 -8.37 111.36 42.85
C GLN A 651 -8.28 110.96 44.33
N ILE A 652 -8.04 109.68 44.61
CA ILE A 652 -7.97 109.13 45.98
C ILE A 652 -6.60 108.48 46.22
N SER A 653 -6.06 108.66 47.42
CA SER A 653 -4.82 108.02 47.88
C SER A 653 -5.05 107.41 49.26
N CYS A 654 -5.02 106.07 49.36
CA CYS A 654 -5.21 105.34 50.61
C CYS A 654 -3.88 104.85 51.19
N SER A 655 -3.76 104.98 52.52
CA SER A 655 -2.58 104.62 53.30
C SER A 655 -2.96 103.77 54.52
N PRO A 656 -2.21 102.69 54.85
CA PRO A 656 -1.11 102.13 54.08
C PRO A 656 -1.59 101.51 52.74
N SER A 657 -0.81 101.68 51.67
CA SER A 657 -1.21 101.23 50.33
C SER A 657 -1.11 99.71 50.19
N LEU A 658 -2.22 99.06 49.84
CA LEU A 658 -2.30 97.60 49.71
C LEU A 658 -1.49 97.10 48.51
N SER A 659 -0.55 96.18 48.76
CA SER A 659 0.48 95.74 47.80
C SER A 659 0.02 94.65 46.82
N SER A 660 -1.25 94.68 46.39
CA SER A 660 -1.82 93.75 45.39
C SER A 660 -3.12 94.32 44.79
N PRO A 661 -3.46 93.95 43.54
CA PRO A 661 -4.71 94.41 42.92
C PRO A 661 -5.92 93.88 43.69
N VAL A 662 -6.79 94.79 44.12
CA VAL A 662 -7.94 94.48 44.99
C VAL A 662 -9.00 93.70 44.20
N SER A 663 -9.15 92.42 44.51
CA SER A 663 -10.37 91.68 44.21
C SER A 663 -11.50 92.20 45.11
N THR A 664 -12.73 92.26 44.59
CA THR A 664 -13.86 93.01 45.15
C THR A 664 -14.50 92.42 46.42
N GLY A 665 -13.72 91.71 47.24
CA GLY A 665 -14.18 91.02 48.45
C GLY A 665 -13.22 91.03 49.66
N THR A 666 -12.07 91.72 49.60
CA THR A 666 -11.15 91.87 50.75
C THR A 666 -11.46 93.13 51.55
N PRO A 667 -11.89 93.03 52.83
CA PRO A 667 -12.15 94.21 53.66
C PRO A 667 -10.89 95.05 53.90
N HIS A 668 -11.06 96.37 53.97
CA HIS A 668 -9.98 97.30 54.31
C HIS A 668 -9.72 97.28 55.82
N PRO A 669 -8.46 97.32 56.27
CA PRO A 669 -8.12 97.18 57.69
C PRO A 669 -8.53 98.42 58.50
N LEU A 670 -8.88 98.19 59.77
CA LEU A 670 -9.16 99.24 60.74
C LEU A 670 -7.92 100.16 60.90
N GLY A 671 -8.14 101.48 60.92
CA GLY A 671 -7.08 102.49 60.93
C GLY A 671 -6.52 102.87 59.55
N MET A 672 -7.05 102.33 58.45
CA MET A 672 -6.71 102.81 57.09
C MET A 672 -7.30 104.20 56.86
N VAL A 673 -6.48 105.13 56.34
CA VAL A 673 -6.89 106.50 55.99
C VAL A 673 -6.76 106.74 54.49
N CYS A 674 -7.84 107.20 53.86
CA CYS A 674 -7.89 107.62 52.46
C CYS A 674 -8.06 109.14 52.34
N ILE A 675 -7.26 109.77 51.48
CA ILE A 675 -7.22 111.22 51.24
C ILE A 675 -7.64 111.51 49.80
N PHE A 676 -8.36 112.61 49.56
CA PHE A 676 -8.91 113.01 48.27
C PHE A 676 -8.32 114.34 47.75
N SER A 677 -8.29 114.51 46.42
CA SER A 677 -7.90 115.77 45.75
C SER A 677 -8.64 115.94 44.42
N CYS A 678 -8.97 117.17 44.02
CA CYS A 678 -9.68 117.46 42.77
C CYS A 678 -8.73 117.76 41.59
N ASP A 679 -9.22 117.57 40.36
CA ASP A 679 -8.54 118.01 39.13
C ASP A 679 -8.48 119.55 39.02
N GLU A 680 -7.54 120.09 38.21
CA GLU A 680 -7.30 121.54 38.11
C GLU A 680 -8.57 122.35 37.69
N GLY A 681 -8.72 123.55 38.24
CA GLY A 681 -9.89 124.40 38.06
C GLY A 681 -11.12 124.01 38.90
N HIS A 682 -11.00 123.02 39.79
CA HIS A 682 -12.06 122.56 40.69
C HIS A 682 -11.60 122.60 42.16
N GLU A 683 -12.52 122.95 43.06
CA GLU A 683 -12.32 123.00 44.51
C GLU A 683 -13.04 121.82 45.20
N LEU A 684 -12.47 121.33 46.32
CA LEU A 684 -12.95 120.17 47.06
C LEU A 684 -13.98 120.57 48.14
N GLN A 685 -15.22 120.14 47.95
CA GLN A 685 -16.35 120.33 48.86
C GLN A 685 -16.61 119.04 49.66
N GLY A 686 -16.12 118.98 50.90
CA GLY A 686 -16.36 117.86 51.81
C GLY A 686 -15.17 117.53 52.71
N ALA A 687 -15.15 116.32 53.26
CA ALA A 687 -14.03 115.82 54.06
C ALA A 687 -12.83 115.50 53.16
N LEU A 688 -11.67 116.10 53.43
CA LEU A 688 -10.43 115.85 52.70
C LEU A 688 -9.95 114.39 52.85
N SER A 689 -10.35 113.70 53.92
CA SER A 689 -9.97 112.33 54.22
C SER A 689 -11.01 111.57 55.04
N MET A 690 -11.05 110.24 54.88
CA MET A 690 -11.90 109.30 55.62
C MET A 690 -11.06 108.15 56.21
N GLU A 691 -11.46 107.63 57.38
CA GLU A 691 -10.75 106.56 58.10
C GLU A 691 -11.66 105.34 58.33
N CYS A 692 -11.12 104.13 58.25
CA CYS A 692 -11.84 102.89 58.57
C CYS A 692 -11.84 102.64 60.09
N ALA A 693 -12.92 102.98 60.79
CA ALA A 693 -13.04 102.84 62.24
C ALA A 693 -13.71 101.51 62.67
N ASN A 694 -13.39 101.06 63.88
CA ASN A 694 -14.05 99.92 64.54
C ASN A 694 -15.54 100.25 64.78
N PRO A 695 -16.53 99.45 64.33
CA PRO A 695 -16.47 98.02 63.97
C PRO A 695 -16.50 97.71 62.46
N GLY A 696 -15.73 98.42 61.64
CA GLY A 696 -15.65 98.21 60.19
C GLY A 696 -16.50 99.20 59.38
N GLN A 697 -16.56 100.46 59.80
CA GLN A 697 -17.29 101.53 59.11
C GLN A 697 -16.40 102.76 58.89
N TRP A 698 -16.60 103.46 57.77
CA TRP A 698 -15.85 104.67 57.44
C TRP A 698 -16.35 105.87 58.27
N THR A 699 -15.43 106.72 58.73
CA THR A 699 -15.74 107.89 59.59
C THR A 699 -16.49 109.02 58.87
N SER A 700 -16.44 109.08 57.54
CA SER A 700 -17.14 110.08 56.72
C SER A 700 -17.48 109.53 55.33
N ALA A 701 -18.38 110.23 54.63
CA ALA A 701 -18.61 110.01 53.19
C ALA A 701 -17.52 110.68 52.32
N PRO A 702 -17.34 110.26 51.05
CA PRO A 702 -16.45 110.93 50.10
C PRO A 702 -16.84 112.41 49.83
N PRO A 703 -15.88 113.30 49.55
CA PRO A 703 -16.14 114.69 49.15
C PRO A 703 -16.59 114.79 47.68
N ASN A 704 -16.90 116.00 47.21
CA ASN A 704 -17.22 116.28 45.80
C ASN A 704 -16.36 117.42 45.24
N CYS A 705 -16.20 117.50 43.91
CA CYS A 705 -15.35 118.50 43.25
C CYS A 705 -16.17 119.47 42.40
N THR A 706 -16.07 120.78 42.66
CA THR A 706 -16.88 121.82 42.00
C THR A 706 -16.01 122.87 41.31
N ALA A 707 -16.36 123.26 40.08
CA ALA A 707 -15.58 124.22 39.29
C ALA A 707 -15.54 125.63 39.90
N VAL A 708 -14.39 126.30 39.76
CA VAL A 708 -14.16 127.68 40.24
C VAL A 708 -14.93 128.70 39.37
N ARG A 709 -15.49 129.72 40.04
CA ARG A 709 -16.30 130.80 39.46
C ARG A 709 -15.61 132.16 39.57
N CYS A 710 -15.86 133.04 38.60
CA CYS A 710 -15.55 134.46 38.69
C CYS A 710 -16.79 135.30 39.07
N PRO A 711 -16.61 136.52 39.62
CA PRO A 711 -17.70 137.46 39.86
C PRO A 711 -18.50 137.77 38.60
N LEU A 712 -19.81 138.05 38.74
CA LEU A 712 -20.61 138.54 37.63
C LEU A 712 -20.13 139.94 37.21
N LEU A 713 -19.84 140.11 35.92
CA LEU A 713 -19.56 141.42 35.35
C LEU A 713 -20.88 142.09 34.98
N GLU A 714 -21.31 143.05 35.80
CA GLU A 714 -22.46 143.90 35.48
C GLU A 714 -22.16 144.87 34.33
N SER A 715 -23.18 145.33 33.62
CA SER A 715 -23.08 146.40 32.62
C SER A 715 -22.32 147.64 33.15
N PRO A 716 -21.50 148.30 32.32
CA PRO A 716 -21.05 149.67 32.59
C PRO A 716 -22.26 150.61 32.71
N GLU A 717 -22.16 151.65 33.54
CA GLU A 717 -23.17 152.71 33.54
C GLU A 717 -23.11 153.44 32.19
N ASN A 718 -24.26 153.57 31.52
CA ASN A 718 -24.35 153.92 30.10
C ASN A 718 -23.60 152.94 29.17
N GLY A 719 -23.69 151.63 29.42
CA GLY A 719 -23.19 150.59 28.52
C GLY A 719 -23.84 149.22 28.69
N HIS A 720 -23.27 148.23 28.00
CA HIS A 720 -23.71 146.84 27.96
C HIS A 720 -22.50 145.89 28.10
N VAL A 721 -22.79 144.65 28.48
CA VAL A 721 -21.84 143.54 28.61
C VAL A 721 -22.46 142.27 28.03
N ASN A 722 -21.64 141.40 27.43
CA ASN A 722 -22.06 140.12 26.87
C ASN A 722 -21.04 139.03 27.24
N CYS A 723 -21.48 137.90 27.77
CA CYS A 723 -20.62 136.87 28.36
C CYS A 723 -20.86 135.48 27.75
N SER A 724 -19.78 134.70 27.58
CA SER A 724 -19.82 133.33 27.03
C SER A 724 -20.59 132.34 27.91
N ASN A 725 -20.71 132.62 29.21
CA ASN A 725 -21.54 131.91 30.17
C ASN A 725 -22.27 132.92 31.05
N ILE A 726 -23.51 132.59 31.46
CA ILE A 726 -24.33 133.42 32.35
C ILE A 726 -23.81 133.36 33.80
N ASP A 727 -23.28 132.20 34.20
CA ASP A 727 -22.54 131.97 35.44
C ASP A 727 -21.05 131.73 35.04
N PRO A 728 -20.19 132.76 35.08
CA PRO A 728 -18.87 132.71 34.45
C PRO A 728 -17.88 131.88 35.28
N MET A 729 -17.71 130.62 34.89
CA MET A 729 -16.70 129.71 35.44
C MET A 729 -15.33 129.91 34.78
N PHE A 730 -14.29 129.30 35.36
CA PHE A 730 -12.92 129.29 34.82
C PHE A 730 -12.86 129.19 33.28
N ASN A 731 -12.10 130.10 32.65
CA ASN A 731 -11.94 130.27 31.20
C ASN A 731 -13.17 130.83 30.43
N SER A 732 -14.21 131.31 31.12
CA SER A 732 -15.29 132.10 30.48
C SER A 732 -14.81 133.50 30.07
N GLN A 733 -15.40 134.09 29.02
CA GLN A 733 -15.01 135.40 28.49
C GLN A 733 -16.21 136.37 28.43
N CYS A 734 -15.97 137.66 28.65
CA CYS A 734 -17.01 138.71 28.67
C CYS A 734 -16.53 139.99 27.96
N SER A 735 -17.34 140.52 27.04
CA SER A 735 -17.04 141.72 26.23
C SER A 735 -17.95 142.90 26.55
N PHE A 736 -17.47 144.13 26.37
CA PHE A 736 -18.13 145.38 26.78
C PHE A 736 -18.32 146.40 25.65
N THR A 737 -19.39 147.20 25.72
CA THR A 737 -19.66 148.34 24.83
C THR A 737 -20.36 149.48 25.59
N CYS A 738 -20.06 150.75 25.30
CA CYS A 738 -20.84 151.89 25.83
C CYS A 738 -22.00 152.25 24.88
N ASN A 739 -22.99 152.94 25.43
CA ASN A 739 -24.13 153.53 24.73
C ASN A 739 -23.69 154.80 23.99
N GLN A 740 -24.59 155.37 23.17
CA GLN A 740 -24.33 156.65 22.50
C GLN A 740 -24.01 157.77 23.52
N ASP A 741 -23.16 158.69 23.08
CA ASP A 741 -22.66 159.87 23.81
C ASP A 741 -21.75 159.59 25.02
N TYR A 742 -21.29 158.34 25.22
CA TYR A 742 -20.22 157.99 26.16
C TYR A 742 -19.09 157.20 25.50
N SER A 743 -17.88 157.25 26.09
CA SER A 743 -16.70 156.50 25.64
C SER A 743 -16.26 155.47 26.68
N LEU A 744 -15.80 154.31 26.22
CA LEU A 744 -15.28 153.23 27.06
C LEU A 744 -13.86 153.56 27.53
N ASP A 745 -13.66 153.57 28.84
CA ASP A 745 -12.34 153.66 29.46
C ASP A 745 -12.06 152.35 30.22
N GLY A 746 -11.15 151.56 29.66
CA GLY A 746 -10.80 150.21 30.11
C GLY A 746 -10.74 149.20 28.95
N HIS A 747 -10.69 147.91 29.28
CA HIS A 747 -10.62 146.81 28.32
C HIS A 747 -11.98 146.45 27.73
N ASP A 748 -12.01 146.06 26.46
CA ASP A 748 -13.20 145.63 25.72
C ASP A 748 -13.55 144.13 25.92
N LEU A 749 -12.61 143.31 26.37
CA LEU A 749 -12.77 141.88 26.67
C LEU A 749 -12.00 141.46 27.94
N LEU A 750 -12.65 140.69 28.81
CA LEU A 750 -12.07 140.07 30.01
C LEU A 750 -12.26 138.54 30.00
N THR A 751 -11.33 137.79 30.58
CA THR A 751 -11.39 136.32 30.75
C THR A 751 -11.28 135.91 32.22
N CYS A 752 -11.96 134.83 32.62
CA CYS A 752 -11.96 134.30 33.98
C CYS A 752 -10.77 133.35 34.22
N ASP A 753 -9.94 133.64 35.22
CA ASP A 753 -8.74 132.85 35.58
C ASP A 753 -9.04 131.69 36.54
N ARG A 754 -8.03 130.85 36.82
CA ARG A 754 -8.17 129.66 37.69
C ARG A 754 -8.32 129.99 39.18
N ASN A 755 -8.10 131.24 39.58
CA ASN A 755 -8.27 131.72 40.94
C ASN A 755 -9.66 132.35 41.14
N GLY A 756 -10.51 132.37 40.11
CA GLY A 756 -11.82 133.01 40.15
C GLY A 756 -11.77 134.53 39.97
N ASN A 757 -10.74 135.08 39.33
CA ASN A 757 -10.64 136.52 39.05
C ASN A 757 -10.60 136.83 37.55
N TRP A 758 -10.98 138.05 37.17
CA TRP A 758 -10.92 138.51 35.77
C TRP A 758 -9.52 139.02 35.39
N THR A 759 -9.14 138.86 34.12
CA THR A 759 -7.82 139.27 33.59
C THR A 759 -7.53 140.78 33.58
N GLY A 760 -8.43 141.61 34.11
CA GLY A 760 -8.33 143.06 34.15
C GLY A 760 -9.59 143.68 34.77
N ASP A 761 -9.53 144.99 35.05
CA ASP A 761 -10.63 145.71 35.70
C ASP A 761 -11.83 145.95 34.77
N LYS A 762 -13.03 146.04 35.36
CA LYS A 762 -14.27 146.38 34.64
C LYS A 762 -14.14 147.77 33.99
N PRO A 763 -14.37 147.92 32.67
CA PRO A 763 -14.33 149.22 32.01
C PRO A 763 -15.50 150.10 32.45
N THR A 764 -15.33 151.41 32.33
CA THR A 764 -16.35 152.41 32.72
C THR A 764 -16.57 153.45 31.63
N CYS A 765 -17.78 154.03 31.61
CA CYS A 765 -18.10 155.19 30.79
C CYS A 765 -18.27 156.38 31.79
N LYS A 766 -17.33 157.36 31.88
CA LYS A 766 -16.35 157.35 33.02
C LYS A 766 -16.26 158.47 34.14
N ALA A 767 -15.62 158.10 35.31
CA ALA A 767 -15.29 158.81 36.60
C ALA A 767 -13.78 158.74 37.16
N LEU A 768 -13.42 158.46 38.46
CA LEU A 768 -12.02 158.66 39.05
C LEU A 768 -11.59 157.98 40.43
N GLU A 769 -10.26 157.82 40.73
CA GLU A 769 -9.47 157.59 42.04
C GLU A 769 -9.66 156.28 42.93
N SER A 770 -8.86 155.83 43.96
CA SER A 770 -7.42 155.82 44.50
C SER A 770 -7.27 154.80 45.72
N GLN A 771 -6.19 154.40 46.52
CA GLN A 771 -4.90 154.94 47.11
C GLN A 771 -3.63 154.00 47.47
N LEU A 772 -3.43 153.46 48.72
CA LEU A 772 -2.10 153.27 49.51
C LEU A 772 -2.00 151.97 50.43
N ALA A 773 -0.99 151.51 51.27
CA ALA A 773 0.49 151.55 51.63
C ALA A 773 0.74 150.53 52.85
N ALA A 774 1.84 150.02 53.50
CA ALA A 774 3.36 149.93 53.60
C ALA A 774 3.73 148.57 54.40
N ILE A 775 4.85 148.13 55.09
CA ILE A 775 6.22 148.53 55.60
C ILE A 775 7.25 147.31 55.86
N ALA A 776 8.00 147.13 57.00
CA ALA A 776 9.14 146.13 57.28
C ALA A 776 9.30 145.71 58.80
N SER A 777 10.17 144.85 59.45
CA SER A 777 11.50 144.10 59.31
C SER A 777 11.51 142.75 60.19
N GLY A 778 12.50 141.95 60.71
CA GLY A 778 14.00 141.73 60.94
C GLY A 778 14.22 140.79 62.22
N THR A 779 15.25 139.99 62.68
CA THR A 779 16.69 139.49 62.49
C THR A 779 16.85 138.06 63.21
N ALA A 780 17.92 137.31 63.69
CA ALA A 780 19.42 137.26 63.94
C ALA A 780 19.96 135.77 64.20
N THR A 781 21.25 135.41 64.57
CA THR A 781 21.88 134.05 64.21
C THR A 781 23.04 133.28 64.96
N GLY A 782 23.10 131.91 64.79
CA GLY A 782 24.34 131.03 64.61
C GLY A 782 24.36 129.51 65.05
N ALA A 783 24.62 128.47 64.16
CA ALA A 783 25.04 127.02 64.43
C ALA A 783 25.14 126.06 63.14
N ALA A 784 25.43 124.72 63.22
CA ALA A 784 25.76 123.79 62.07
C ALA A 784 25.53 122.21 62.25
N LEU A 785 25.59 121.34 61.19
CA LEU A 785 26.09 119.89 61.09
C LEU A 785 25.76 119.05 59.76
N ALA A 786 26.07 117.72 59.64
CA ALA A 786 26.41 116.91 58.40
C ALA A 786 25.59 115.59 58.06
N PHE A 787 25.89 114.82 56.95
CA PHE A 787 25.50 113.37 56.67
C PHE A 787 26.15 112.68 55.38
N SER A 788 25.87 111.37 55.05
CA SER A 788 26.62 110.52 54.03
C SER A 788 26.00 109.16 53.51
N GLY A 789 26.33 108.64 52.28
CA GLY A 789 26.50 107.17 51.97
C GLY A 789 26.01 106.48 50.63
N LEU A 790 26.84 105.58 50.02
CA LEU A 790 26.59 104.33 49.17
C LEU A 790 25.79 104.38 47.81
N SER A 791 25.79 103.40 46.85
CA SER A 791 26.77 102.43 46.24
C SER A 791 26.20 101.76 44.92
N LEU A 792 26.91 100.86 44.17
CA LEU A 792 26.57 100.46 42.74
C LEU A 792 27.03 99.04 42.24
N ALA A 793 26.42 98.45 41.16
CA ALA A 793 26.95 97.47 40.12
C ALA A 793 25.98 96.31 39.64
N ILE A 794 26.30 95.58 38.52
CA ILE A 794 25.34 94.98 37.52
C ILE A 794 25.83 93.68 36.74
N TRP A 795 24.90 92.82 36.23
CA TRP A 795 24.97 91.77 35.13
C TRP A 795 25.65 90.37 35.37
N ILE A 796 25.61 89.27 34.54
CA ILE A 796 25.13 88.92 33.14
C ILE A 796 24.85 87.37 32.88
N MET A 797 24.18 87.02 31.74
CA MET A 797 24.33 85.81 30.83
C MET A 797 23.62 84.43 31.05
N LYS A 798 23.78 83.46 30.08
CA LYS A 798 22.69 82.57 29.56
C LYS A 798 23.11 81.22 28.86
N ARG A 799 22.23 80.18 28.89
CA ARG A 799 21.95 79.08 27.87
C ARG A 799 22.54 77.63 28.03
N LEU A 800 21.81 76.63 27.48
CA LEU A 800 22.15 75.21 27.12
C LEU A 800 22.12 74.15 28.28
N LYS A 801 21.81 72.84 28.10
CA LYS A 801 21.25 71.98 27.00
C LYS A 801 20.71 70.64 27.60
N GLN A 802 19.76 69.95 26.93
CA GLN A 802 19.17 68.64 27.35
C GLN A 802 20.05 67.39 27.05
N ASN A 803 19.83 66.27 27.76
CA ASN A 803 19.88 64.89 27.18
C ASN A 803 19.36 63.73 28.09
N ALA A 804 18.85 62.68 27.42
CA ALA A 804 18.89 61.23 27.73
C ALA A 804 18.30 60.59 29.04
N ASN A 805 17.12 59.99 28.87
CA ASN A 805 16.75 58.57 29.08
C ASN A 805 17.14 57.77 30.36
N LYS A 806 16.10 57.51 31.17
CA LYS A 806 15.49 56.19 31.50
C LYS A 806 16.37 54.94 31.70
N PHE A 807 16.19 54.29 32.85
CA PHE A 807 16.45 52.87 33.10
C PHE A 807 15.09 52.15 33.24
N GLU A 808 14.94 50.91 32.75
CA GLU A 808 13.70 50.13 32.89
C GLU A 808 13.96 48.64 32.65
N LEU A 809 13.33 47.76 33.44
CA LEU A 809 13.26 46.31 33.19
C LEU A 809 12.04 45.71 33.88
N SER A 810 11.18 45.07 33.07
CA SER A 810 10.16 44.07 33.44
C SER A 810 10.50 42.79 32.64
N SER A 811 9.79 41.65 32.69
CA SER A 811 8.45 41.27 33.16
C SER A 811 8.48 39.83 33.75
N ASN A 812 7.46 38.97 33.89
CA ASN A 812 6.19 38.64 33.19
C ASN A 812 5.16 38.04 34.21
N SER A 813 3.92 37.62 33.92
CA SER A 813 3.34 36.94 32.73
C SER A 813 1.81 37.16 32.51
N ASP A 814 1.26 36.54 31.45
CA ASP A 814 -0.16 36.17 31.17
C ASP A 814 -1.13 37.27 30.61
N ILE A 815 -1.54 37.29 29.31
CA ILE A 815 -2.59 36.50 28.56
C ILE A 815 -4.02 37.12 28.73
N GLU A 816 -4.84 37.55 27.74
CA GLU A 816 -5.24 37.09 26.36
C GLU A 816 -5.42 38.26 25.28
N PRO A 817 -5.79 38.01 23.99
CA PRO A 817 -5.72 38.94 22.82
C PRO A 817 -7.12 39.31 22.19
N PRO A 818 -7.34 39.76 20.89
CA PRO A 818 -6.45 40.07 19.74
C PRO A 818 -6.80 41.32 18.83
N HIS A 819 -6.13 41.39 17.65
CA HIS A 819 -6.23 42.29 16.46
C HIS A 819 -5.17 43.43 16.37
N THR A 820 -4.48 43.68 15.24
CA THR A 820 -4.59 43.15 13.85
C THR A 820 -3.22 43.00 13.15
N THR A 821 -3.17 42.23 12.06
CA THR A 821 -1.98 41.95 11.19
C THR A 821 -1.36 43.15 10.47
N TYR A 822 -0.04 43.14 10.20
CA TYR A 822 0.51 43.10 8.82
C TYR A 822 2.04 42.76 8.69
N ARG A 823 2.36 41.90 7.71
CA ARG A 823 3.62 41.68 6.94
C ARG A 823 5.04 41.62 7.58
N ASN A 824 5.60 40.40 7.42
CA ASN A 824 6.83 40.05 6.68
C ASN A 824 8.25 40.44 7.15
N SER A 825 9.02 39.37 7.43
CA SER A 825 10.32 39.04 6.81
C SER A 825 11.58 39.81 7.24
N ILE A 826 12.45 39.10 7.96
CA ILE A 826 13.90 39.11 7.72
C ILE A 826 14.38 37.66 7.65
N ASP A 827 15.48 37.46 6.94
CA ASP A 827 16.04 36.17 6.56
C ASP A 827 17.39 35.93 7.27
N SER A 828 17.68 34.64 7.55
CA SER A 828 19.02 34.07 7.72
C SER A 828 19.96 34.50 8.87
N LEU A 829 20.81 33.52 9.23
CA LEU A 829 21.98 33.54 10.14
C LEU A 829 21.65 33.65 11.65
N ILE A 830 22.16 32.76 12.51
CA ILE A 830 23.13 31.65 12.31
C ILE A 830 22.41 30.31 12.26
#